data_AF-A0A369Q5M0-F1
#
_entry.id   AF-A0A369Q5M0-F1
#
_cell.length_a   1.000
_cell.length_b   1.000
_cell.length_c   1.000
_cell.angle_alpha   90.00
_cell.angle_beta   90.00
_cell.angle_gamma   90.00
#
_symmetry.space_group_name_H-M   'P 1'
#
loop_
_entity.id
_entity.type
_entity.pdbx_description
1 polymer ?
#
loop_
_entity_poly.entity_id
_entity_poly.type
_entity_poly.pdbx_seq_one_letter_code
_entity_poly.pdbx_strand_id
1 'polypeptide(L)'
;MKPTSSKILLFVLLSSFCFAKPTFAQQNENAKPWVFWYWVKGAVSKAGITADLEAMKSNGIAGAYLMSIQGPDKMPVYTPPAVQLTPEWWELVGFAMSEAKRLDLKLGMHVSDGFALAGGPWITPELSMQKVVWSKLVVKNPITKIKLAQPEKKENYYKDIAVYAYPTPVGENISTRSVIPKIIASNGADATGLVQPGNKRNFSSNEPCYIQYEFDKPFTCRTITIKISGNNYQAQRLAIEVSDDGKNFRSIGRLEPPRHGWQDTDEDVTHSIVPATAKFFRFIYDKKASEPGSEDLDAAKWKPSLKLVNLELSSAAQINQFEGKNGSVWRISKRSTEAQIAKNLCVPLNKIINLTNQLKPDGTLDWRAPKGNWTILRIGHTSTGHTNATAGGGMGLECDKFNPEAVKLQFNNWYGEALKHGGPEIAKKVLNVFHVDSWECGSQNWSPVFKAEFLKRRGYDLTPYLPIMTGLPVESVSASESFLYDVRKTISELVVDQFYKTLANLAKEQGVTFTAESIAPTMMSDGLMHYKTVDVPMGEFWLNSPTHDKPNDMLDAISGAHIYGKNIIQAEAFTTVRMDWNESPANMKTLQDRNYALGINKLSYHVFTHNPWVDRKPGMTLDGVGLYFQRDQTWWKAGKAWVAYAERTQNLLQQGKPVVDITVFTGEELPRRSVLPDRLVETLPGIFGADVVESEKKRLANVNEPLRQIPAGVTHSANMADPENWVNPLRGYAYDSFNPDALATATVKGGDVVFESGAKYKILVFTGKLKMNPNHEYISYETVKKLRDLIKNGAKVIVADRPLYQSGLKQIKSSEFNDLVEEIWGGNFDSFKNGGKPIYVKKLGSGQVFRAPFEGNDFTSIGLEKDLNIEEISAQNDSSISHAKNVTFSHRSDENSDIYFISNQVNKYRNLNFSFRINNKIPKLYYAVSNDTIVLKNWIIKDGRTALSLRMAPNESLFIIFDKETNETQVTKGNNWSSFKTIQDISKSWQAKFDPTYAGPSKPVGFANLTDWTQNADSLVKYYSGTAVYTKDFIFNGNPDGKIWIDLGAFSSIAEVEINGINFGTLWTAPHRLEISKAIKKGKNQIIIEVTNTWANRLIGDSKLPENKRITKTTAPFRLEGKPLSPAGLLGPVVIQVEEK
;
A
#
# COMPACT_ATOMS: atom_id res chain seq x y z
N MET A 1 -51.30 34.05 -59.76
CA MET A 1 -50.87 35.40 -60.18
C MET A 1 -49.85 35.91 -59.18
N LYS A 2 -48.76 36.55 -59.65
CA LYS A 2 -47.95 37.54 -58.89
C LYS A 2 -48.89 38.61 -58.28
N PRO A 3 -48.53 39.40 -57.23
CA PRO A 3 -47.18 39.97 -57.00
C PRO A 3 -46.73 40.24 -55.53
N THR A 4 -45.44 40.59 -55.40
CA THR A 4 -44.80 41.61 -54.52
C THR A 4 -44.97 41.67 -52.99
N SER A 5 -43.83 42.05 -52.39
CA SER A 5 -43.57 42.84 -51.16
C SER A 5 -43.16 42.14 -49.85
N SER A 6 -41.84 42.27 -49.60
CA SER A 6 -41.00 42.22 -48.40
C SER A 6 -41.63 42.33 -47.01
N LYS A 7 -41.19 41.42 -46.10
CA LYS A 7 -40.81 41.62 -44.67
C LYS A 7 -39.97 40.38 -44.26
N ILE A 8 -38.64 40.39 -44.46
CA ILE A 8 -37.58 40.65 -43.46
C ILE A 8 -37.74 39.89 -42.14
N LEU A 9 -36.90 38.85 -42.01
CA LEU A 9 -36.10 38.40 -40.86
C LEU A 9 -36.54 38.84 -39.44
N LEU A 10 -36.95 37.87 -38.62
CA LEU A 10 -36.80 37.93 -37.17
C LEU A 10 -36.56 36.51 -36.62
N PHE A 11 -35.32 36.01 -36.76
CA PHE A 11 -34.83 34.93 -35.92
C PHE A 11 -33.95 35.55 -34.85
N VAL A 12 -34.41 35.38 -33.60
CA VAL A 12 -33.90 36.03 -32.40
C VAL A 12 -32.44 35.66 -32.17
N LEU A 13 -31.58 36.68 -32.28
CA LEU A 13 -30.30 36.77 -31.57
C LEU A 13 -30.58 36.73 -30.07
N LEU A 14 -30.56 35.53 -29.48
CA LEU A 14 -30.18 35.36 -28.09
C LEU A 14 -28.69 35.04 -28.12
N SER A 15 -27.91 36.11 -28.14
CA SER A 15 -26.55 36.15 -27.65
C SER A 15 -26.53 35.57 -26.25
N SER A 16 -26.31 34.25 -26.17
CA SER A 16 -25.71 33.62 -25.00
C SER A 16 -24.30 34.20 -24.88
N PHE A 17 -24.21 35.37 -24.25
CA PHE A 17 -23.09 35.67 -23.38
C PHE A 17 -23.07 34.57 -22.31
N CYS A 18 -22.51 33.41 -22.67
CA CYS A 18 -21.88 32.53 -21.72
C CYS A 18 -20.71 33.34 -21.18
N PHE A 19 -20.97 34.11 -20.12
CA PHE A 19 -19.94 34.36 -19.14
C PHE A 19 -19.37 32.99 -18.80
N ALA A 20 -18.17 32.71 -19.31
CA ALA A 20 -17.29 31.73 -18.75
C ALA A 20 -17.17 32.10 -17.27
N LYS A 21 -18.02 31.51 -16.43
CA LYS A 21 -17.77 31.50 -14.99
C LYS A 21 -16.37 30.91 -14.86
N PRO A 22 -15.42 31.60 -14.21
CA PRO A 22 -14.13 31.00 -13.98
C PRO A 22 -14.38 29.73 -13.16
N THR A 23 -14.15 28.58 -13.79
CA THR A 23 -14.24 27.23 -13.20
C THR A 23 -13.29 27.04 -12.03
N PHE A 24 -12.45 28.03 -11.73
CA PHE A 24 -11.42 28.01 -10.70
C PHE A 24 -11.93 27.96 -9.26
N ALA A 25 -13.15 28.43 -8.94
CA ALA A 25 -13.57 28.54 -7.53
C ALA A 25 -14.19 27.25 -6.95
N GLN A 26 -14.90 26.45 -7.76
CA GLN A 26 -15.58 25.23 -7.27
C GLN A 26 -14.72 23.96 -7.41
N GLN A 27 -13.66 23.99 -8.23
CA GLN A 27 -12.64 22.94 -8.31
C GLN A 27 -11.55 23.02 -7.21
N ASN A 28 -11.51 24.10 -6.41
CA ASN A 28 -10.40 24.34 -5.48
C ASN A 28 -10.59 23.68 -4.08
N GLU A 29 -11.82 23.45 -3.61
CA GLU A 29 -12.04 22.79 -2.31
C GLU A 29 -11.62 21.30 -2.30
N ASN A 30 -11.76 20.61 -3.43
CA ASN A 30 -11.39 19.18 -3.54
C ASN A 30 -9.87 18.95 -3.53
N ALA A 31 -9.10 19.97 -3.93
CA ALA A 31 -7.65 19.91 -4.04
C ALA A 31 -6.93 20.13 -2.71
N LYS A 32 -7.62 20.53 -1.64
CA LYS A 32 -6.99 20.68 -0.31
C LYS A 32 -6.78 19.31 0.35
N PRO A 33 -5.63 19.10 1.01
CA PRO A 33 -5.38 17.87 1.74
C PRO A 33 -6.23 17.78 3.01
N TRP A 34 -6.34 16.54 3.50
CA TRP A 34 -7.04 16.16 4.72
C TRP A 34 -6.03 15.64 5.75
N VAL A 35 -6.52 15.32 6.94
CA VAL A 35 -5.73 14.66 7.99
C VAL A 35 -6.51 13.49 8.58
N PHE A 36 -5.81 12.47 9.08
CA PHE A 36 -6.37 11.60 10.10
C PHE A 36 -6.31 12.33 11.43
N TRP A 37 -7.45 12.48 12.12
CA TRP A 37 -7.55 13.17 13.39
C TRP A 37 -7.87 12.18 14.51
N TYR A 38 -6.81 11.77 15.22
CA TYR A 38 -6.90 10.69 16.19
C TYR A 38 -7.15 11.20 17.61
N TRP A 39 -8.22 10.70 18.22
CA TRP A 39 -8.53 10.88 19.65
C TRP A 39 -8.02 9.68 20.44
N VAL A 40 -6.84 9.82 21.03
CA VAL A 40 -6.10 8.72 21.65
C VAL A 40 -6.48 8.57 23.13
N LYS A 41 -6.78 7.34 23.56
CA LYS A 41 -6.99 6.94 24.97
C LYS A 41 -8.10 7.73 25.69
N GLY A 42 -9.14 8.14 24.96
CA GLY A 42 -10.23 8.97 25.49
C GLY A 42 -9.78 10.33 26.03
N ALA A 43 -8.58 10.80 25.70
CA ALA A 43 -8.03 12.05 26.22
C ALA A 43 -8.46 13.23 25.34
N VAL A 44 -9.68 13.74 25.54
CA VAL A 44 -10.31 14.73 24.66
C VAL A 44 -10.86 15.93 25.43
N SER A 45 -10.70 17.15 24.88
CA SER A 45 -11.24 18.37 25.47
C SER A 45 -11.81 19.33 24.43
N LYS A 46 -12.86 20.09 24.80
CA LYS A 46 -13.44 21.14 23.92
C LYS A 46 -12.41 22.19 23.51
N ALA A 47 -11.58 22.64 24.45
CA ALA A 47 -10.54 23.64 24.17
C ALA A 47 -9.50 23.11 23.17
N GLY A 48 -9.10 21.83 23.29
CA GLY A 48 -8.22 21.19 22.31
C GLY A 48 -8.90 21.02 20.95
N ILE A 49 -10.20 20.69 20.91
CA ILE A 49 -10.96 20.52 19.67
C ILE A 49 -11.00 21.85 18.89
N THR A 50 -11.36 22.94 19.55
CA THR A 50 -11.34 24.28 18.93
C THR A 50 -9.95 24.63 18.42
N ALA A 51 -8.91 24.44 19.26
CA ALA A 51 -7.53 24.73 18.86
C ALA A 51 -7.05 23.88 17.67
N ASP A 52 -7.44 22.61 17.59
CA ASP A 52 -7.10 21.72 16.47
C ASP A 52 -7.76 22.16 15.17
N LEU A 53 -9.07 22.38 15.19
CA LEU A 53 -9.82 22.72 13.99
C LEU A 53 -9.45 24.13 13.48
N GLU A 54 -9.20 25.08 14.38
CA GLU A 54 -8.68 26.42 14.01
C GLU A 54 -7.29 26.32 13.38
N ALA A 55 -6.41 25.48 13.94
CA ALA A 55 -5.10 25.22 13.38
C ALA A 55 -5.17 24.56 11.99
N MET A 56 -6.04 23.56 11.82
CA MET A 56 -6.30 22.93 10.52
C MET A 56 -6.75 23.97 9.49
N LYS A 57 -7.74 24.80 9.85
CA LYS A 57 -8.26 25.85 8.96
C LYS A 57 -7.19 26.89 8.60
N SER A 58 -6.38 27.33 9.56
CA SER A 58 -5.35 28.36 9.33
C SER A 58 -4.28 27.89 8.34
N ASN A 59 -4.01 26.58 8.31
CA ASN A 59 -3.01 25.96 7.45
C ASN A 59 -3.56 25.41 6.13
N GLY A 60 -4.86 25.56 5.85
CA GLY A 60 -5.44 25.16 4.57
C GLY A 60 -5.84 23.69 4.48
N ILE A 61 -5.94 22.98 5.61
CA ILE A 61 -6.57 21.65 5.67
C ILE A 61 -8.09 21.83 5.44
N ALA A 62 -8.68 20.99 4.60
CA ALA A 62 -10.12 21.06 4.28
C ALA A 62 -10.99 20.13 5.10
N GLY A 63 -10.42 19.05 5.64
CA GLY A 63 -11.17 18.13 6.46
C GLY A 63 -10.31 17.14 7.24
N ALA A 64 -10.99 16.37 8.09
CA ALA A 64 -10.37 15.42 8.98
C ALA A 64 -11.20 14.13 9.09
N TYR A 65 -10.54 12.97 9.10
CA TYR A 65 -11.15 11.72 9.53
C TYR A 65 -11.09 11.64 11.05
N LEU A 66 -12.23 11.86 11.72
CA LEU A 66 -12.33 11.74 13.17
C LEU A 66 -12.36 10.26 13.54
N MET A 67 -11.31 9.80 14.21
CA MET A 67 -11.15 8.40 14.63
C MET A 67 -10.67 8.34 16.07
N SER A 68 -11.31 7.52 16.89
CA SER A 68 -10.89 7.29 18.26
C SER A 68 -10.02 6.04 18.34
N ILE A 69 -8.92 6.11 19.09
CA ILE A 69 -7.93 5.04 19.20
C ILE A 69 -7.72 4.71 20.68
N GLN A 70 -8.02 3.48 21.07
CA GLN A 70 -7.94 2.92 22.41
C GLN A 70 -8.90 3.58 23.43
N GLY A 71 -9.17 2.86 24.52
CA GLY A 71 -9.84 3.42 25.71
C GLY A 71 -8.84 4.09 26.66
N PRO A 72 -9.30 4.75 27.73
CA PRO A 72 -8.41 5.34 28.71
C PRO A 72 -7.58 4.28 29.45
N ASP A 73 -6.33 4.62 29.74
CA ASP A 73 -5.48 3.86 30.64
C ASP A 73 -6.10 3.78 32.06
N LYS A 74 -5.67 2.81 32.87
CA LYS A 74 -6.08 2.68 34.29
C LYS A 74 -5.92 3.98 35.08
N MET A 75 -4.86 4.72 34.78
CA MET A 75 -4.65 6.10 35.22
C MET A 75 -4.71 6.98 33.96
N PRO A 76 -5.87 7.59 33.67
CA PRO A 76 -6.03 8.36 32.46
C PRO A 76 -5.02 9.50 32.38
N VAL A 77 -4.37 9.62 31.23
CA VAL A 77 -3.43 10.72 30.96
C VAL A 77 -4.13 12.09 31.04
N TYR A 78 -5.42 12.14 30.72
CA TYR A 78 -6.31 13.30 30.81
C TYR A 78 -7.58 12.96 31.60
N THR A 79 -8.10 13.88 32.41
CA THR A 79 -9.27 13.65 33.27
C THR A 79 -10.27 14.80 33.19
N PRO A 80 -11.60 14.53 33.11
CA PRO A 80 -12.20 13.20 32.93
C PRO A 80 -11.92 12.63 31.51
N PRO A 81 -11.73 11.31 31.36
CA PRO A 81 -11.62 10.70 30.03
C PRO A 81 -12.98 10.62 29.34
N ALA A 82 -13.00 10.78 28.02
CA ALA A 82 -14.15 10.60 27.15
C ALA A 82 -14.14 9.18 26.57
N VAL A 83 -14.80 8.24 27.26
CA VAL A 83 -14.91 6.84 26.81
C VAL A 83 -15.89 6.77 25.64
N GLN A 84 -15.51 6.13 24.54
CA GLN A 84 -16.33 6.00 23.34
C GLN A 84 -17.71 5.43 23.64
N LEU A 85 -18.73 5.89 22.89
CA LEU A 85 -20.16 5.56 23.04
C LEU A 85 -20.85 6.13 24.30
N THR A 86 -20.11 6.73 25.25
CA THR A 86 -20.75 7.43 26.38
C THR A 86 -21.42 8.74 25.95
N PRO A 87 -22.43 9.24 26.69
CA PRO A 87 -23.02 10.55 26.42
C PRO A 87 -21.98 11.68 26.35
N GLU A 88 -20.97 11.65 27.21
CA GLU A 88 -19.90 12.66 27.26
C GLU A 88 -19.04 12.64 25.99
N TRP A 89 -18.73 11.45 25.46
CA TRP A 89 -17.99 11.33 24.20
C TRP A 89 -18.82 11.82 23.01
N TRP A 90 -20.12 11.46 22.95
CA TRP A 90 -21.01 11.96 21.91
C TRP A 90 -21.21 13.48 21.97
N GLU A 91 -21.21 14.09 23.16
CA GLU A 91 -21.21 15.55 23.31
C GLU A 91 -19.97 16.19 22.67
N LEU A 92 -18.80 15.59 22.87
CA LEU A 92 -17.54 16.07 22.26
C LEU A 92 -17.54 15.88 20.73
N VAL A 93 -18.06 14.76 20.22
CA VAL A 93 -18.22 14.54 18.78
C VAL A 93 -19.15 15.59 18.18
N GLY A 94 -20.31 15.84 18.80
CA GLY A 94 -21.25 16.90 18.38
C GLY A 94 -20.63 18.30 18.45
N PHE A 95 -19.80 18.58 19.45
CA PHE A 95 -19.04 19.82 19.55
C PHE A 95 -18.02 19.96 18.41
N ALA A 96 -17.26 18.90 18.11
CA ALA A 96 -16.32 18.89 16.99
C ALA A 96 -17.00 19.13 15.64
N MET A 97 -18.17 18.52 15.41
CA MET A 97 -18.99 18.77 14.22
C MET A 97 -19.48 20.22 14.13
N SER A 98 -19.86 20.81 15.27
CA SER A 98 -20.30 22.21 15.34
C SER A 98 -19.16 23.19 15.06
N GLU A 99 -17.97 22.92 15.58
CA GLU A 99 -16.76 23.70 15.29
C GLU A 99 -16.30 23.56 13.85
N ALA A 100 -16.35 22.34 13.29
CA ALA A 100 -16.07 22.11 11.88
C ALA A 100 -17.07 22.87 10.99
N LYS A 101 -18.36 22.92 11.35
CA LYS A 101 -19.36 23.76 10.67
C LYS A 101 -18.99 25.25 10.74
N ARG A 102 -18.63 25.75 11.93
CA ARG A 102 -18.22 27.15 12.14
C ARG A 102 -17.04 27.55 11.26
N LEU A 103 -16.09 26.64 11.10
CA LEU A 103 -14.84 26.86 10.36
C LEU A 103 -14.91 26.46 8.89
N ASP A 104 -16.06 25.93 8.44
CA ASP A 104 -16.23 25.35 7.11
C ASP A 104 -15.14 24.30 6.81
N LEU A 105 -15.07 23.30 7.67
CA LEU A 105 -14.29 22.08 7.53
C LEU A 105 -15.25 20.89 7.34
N LYS A 106 -14.75 19.85 6.67
CA LYS A 106 -15.48 18.59 6.47
C LYS A 106 -14.91 17.51 7.39
N LEU A 107 -15.75 16.57 7.78
CA LEU A 107 -15.38 15.44 8.61
C LEU A 107 -15.72 14.14 7.89
N GLY A 108 -14.83 13.17 8.04
CA GLY A 108 -15.10 11.76 7.80
C GLY A 108 -15.11 11.00 9.12
N MET A 109 -15.78 9.86 9.16
CA MET A 109 -15.64 8.90 10.26
C MET A 109 -15.49 7.49 9.69
N HIS A 110 -14.67 6.70 10.38
CA HIS A 110 -14.45 5.30 10.08
C HIS A 110 -15.69 4.44 10.37
N VAL A 111 -15.76 3.23 9.84
CA VAL A 111 -16.89 2.28 10.01
C VAL A 111 -16.99 1.68 11.42
N SER A 112 -15.96 1.81 12.25
CA SER A 112 -15.93 1.38 13.65
C SER A 112 -15.05 2.28 14.53
N ASP A 113 -15.10 2.06 15.86
CA ASP A 113 -14.10 2.57 16.81
C ASP A 113 -12.76 1.85 16.56
N GLY A 114 -11.64 2.53 16.88
CA GLY A 114 -10.31 2.09 16.48
C GLY A 114 -10.01 2.39 15.02
N PHE A 115 -8.86 1.90 14.56
CA PHE A 115 -8.43 2.09 13.17
C PHE A 115 -9.07 1.12 12.18
N ALA A 116 -9.53 -0.04 12.64
CA ALA A 116 -9.87 -1.16 11.78
C ALA A 116 -10.57 -2.30 12.54
N LEU A 117 -11.44 -3.09 11.92
CA LEU A 117 -12.10 -2.77 10.65
C LEU A 117 -13.57 -2.48 10.89
N ALA A 118 -14.39 -3.49 11.10
CA ALA A 118 -15.85 -3.39 11.13
C ALA A 118 -16.43 -4.13 12.33
N GLY A 119 -15.85 -3.89 13.52
CA GLY A 119 -16.23 -4.50 14.78
C GLY A 119 -17.05 -3.59 15.70
N GLY A 120 -17.76 -4.21 16.65
CA GLY A 120 -18.49 -3.50 17.68
C GLY A 120 -19.15 -4.42 18.70
N PRO A 121 -19.51 -3.92 19.90
CA PRO A 121 -20.06 -4.73 20.99
C PRO A 121 -21.45 -5.33 20.68
N TRP A 122 -22.13 -4.83 19.65
CA TRP A 122 -23.41 -5.34 19.14
C TRP A 122 -23.26 -6.58 18.23
N ILE A 123 -22.04 -6.91 17.79
CA ILE A 123 -21.79 -8.08 16.94
C ILE A 123 -21.66 -9.32 17.83
N THR A 124 -22.63 -10.22 17.72
CA THR A 124 -22.58 -11.53 18.39
C THR A 124 -21.67 -12.51 17.64
N PRO A 125 -21.23 -13.61 18.28
CA PRO A 125 -20.45 -14.64 17.60
C PRO A 125 -21.11 -15.25 16.36
N GLU A 126 -22.45 -15.25 16.29
CA GLU A 126 -23.20 -15.71 15.10
C GLU A 126 -23.15 -14.70 13.94
N LEU A 127 -23.10 -13.40 14.26
CA LEU A 127 -23.00 -12.30 13.29
C LEU A 127 -21.55 -11.90 13.00
N SER A 128 -20.58 -12.59 13.59
CA SER A 128 -19.15 -12.33 13.38
C SER A 128 -18.61 -13.10 12.18
N MET A 129 -17.42 -12.76 11.70
CA MET A 129 -16.68 -13.54 10.69
C MET A 129 -16.63 -15.02 11.05
N GLN A 130 -16.94 -15.93 10.11
CA GLN A 130 -17.05 -17.37 10.37
C GLN A 130 -15.93 -18.19 9.70
N LYS A 131 -15.44 -19.21 10.40
CA LYS A 131 -14.50 -20.22 9.86
C LYS A 131 -15.06 -21.63 9.95
N VAL A 132 -14.74 -22.47 8.96
CA VAL A 132 -15.01 -23.91 8.99
C VAL A 132 -14.08 -24.61 9.99
N VAL A 133 -14.65 -25.44 10.85
CA VAL A 133 -13.93 -26.25 11.86
C VAL A 133 -14.42 -27.69 11.82
N TRP A 134 -13.58 -28.63 12.26
CA TRP A 134 -13.94 -30.05 12.18
C TRP A 134 -13.36 -30.90 13.32
N SER A 135 -13.93 -32.09 13.48
CA SER A 135 -13.38 -33.18 14.27
C SER A 135 -13.47 -34.49 13.48
N LYS A 136 -12.55 -35.41 13.77
CA LYS A 136 -12.46 -36.72 13.10
C LYS A 136 -12.49 -37.85 14.11
N LEU A 137 -13.15 -38.95 13.75
CA LEU A 137 -13.13 -40.21 14.50
C LEU A 137 -12.93 -41.37 13.53
N VAL A 138 -11.94 -42.23 13.76
CA VAL A 138 -11.76 -43.48 13.02
C VAL A 138 -12.45 -44.61 13.78
N VAL A 139 -13.34 -45.33 13.10
CA VAL A 139 -14.05 -46.50 13.64
C VAL A 139 -13.59 -47.77 12.92
N LYS A 140 -13.35 -48.83 13.69
CA LYS A 140 -12.95 -50.16 13.18
C LYS A 140 -14.08 -51.16 13.43
N ASN A 141 -14.47 -51.91 12.40
CA ASN A 141 -15.55 -52.91 12.47
C ASN A 141 -16.93 -52.28 12.84
N PRO A 142 -18.07 -52.98 12.65
CA PRO A 142 -19.36 -52.39 12.96
C PRO A 142 -19.51 -52.12 14.47
N ILE A 143 -19.35 -50.85 14.85
CA ILE A 143 -19.70 -50.31 16.17
C ILE A 143 -21.12 -49.74 16.08
N THR A 144 -21.96 -50.02 17.08
CA THR A 144 -23.37 -49.60 17.11
C THR A 144 -23.63 -48.33 17.92
N LYS A 145 -22.63 -47.83 18.66
CA LYS A 145 -22.73 -46.61 19.47
C LYS A 145 -21.54 -45.70 19.19
N ILE A 146 -21.77 -44.66 18.40
CA ILE A 146 -20.74 -43.69 18.01
C ILE A 146 -21.11 -42.34 18.62
N LYS A 147 -20.19 -41.74 19.37
CA LYS A 147 -20.31 -40.37 19.88
C LYS A 147 -19.19 -39.53 19.28
N LEU A 148 -19.57 -38.50 18.53
CA LEU A 148 -18.62 -37.61 17.86
C LEU A 148 -18.26 -36.45 18.78
N ALA A 149 -16.97 -36.14 18.88
CA ALA A 149 -16.52 -34.93 19.53
C ALA A 149 -17.14 -33.71 18.84
N GLN A 150 -17.45 -32.67 19.62
CA GLN A 150 -17.73 -31.38 19.02
C GLN A 150 -16.41 -30.78 18.50
N PRO A 151 -16.38 -30.23 17.28
CA PRO A 151 -15.28 -29.37 16.84
C PRO A 151 -15.06 -28.16 17.75
N GLU A 152 -13.98 -27.42 17.47
CA GLU A 152 -13.66 -26.15 18.15
C GLU A 152 -14.89 -25.24 18.20
N LYS A 153 -15.10 -24.60 19.35
CA LYS A 153 -16.00 -23.46 19.50
C LYS A 153 -15.17 -22.26 19.99
N LYS A 154 -15.30 -21.13 19.32
CA LYS A 154 -14.76 -19.83 19.73
C LYS A 154 -15.91 -18.93 20.17
N GLU A 155 -15.66 -18.07 21.15
CA GLU A 155 -16.70 -17.22 21.76
C GLU A 155 -17.97 -17.98 22.18
N ASN A 156 -17.79 -19.21 22.68
CA ASN A 156 -18.87 -20.14 23.05
C ASN A 156 -19.89 -20.48 21.94
N TYR A 157 -19.57 -20.23 20.67
CA TYR A 157 -20.47 -20.45 19.54
C TYR A 157 -19.98 -21.56 18.61
N TYR A 158 -20.88 -22.42 18.17
CA TYR A 158 -20.63 -23.46 17.18
C TYR A 158 -21.94 -23.90 16.53
N LYS A 159 -21.93 -24.13 15.22
CA LYS A 159 -23.03 -24.79 14.50
C LYS A 159 -22.50 -25.88 13.57
N ASP A 160 -23.17 -27.04 13.57
CA ASP A 160 -22.92 -28.11 12.60
C ASP A 160 -23.23 -27.65 11.17
N ILE A 161 -22.40 -28.07 10.21
CA ILE A 161 -22.66 -27.94 8.77
C ILE A 161 -23.06 -29.30 8.21
N ALA A 162 -22.20 -30.31 8.41
CA ALA A 162 -22.39 -31.63 7.85
C ALA A 162 -21.55 -32.70 8.58
N VAL A 163 -22.04 -33.94 8.55
CA VAL A 163 -21.32 -35.13 9.01
C VAL A 163 -21.11 -36.08 7.84
N TYR A 164 -19.89 -36.56 7.65
CA TYR A 164 -19.54 -37.50 6.60
C TYR A 164 -18.91 -38.76 7.17
N ALA A 165 -19.10 -39.89 6.50
CA ALA A 165 -18.26 -41.07 6.66
C ALA A 165 -17.65 -41.48 5.32
N TYR A 166 -16.38 -41.87 5.34
CA TYR A 166 -15.67 -42.38 4.16
C TYR A 166 -14.69 -43.49 4.56
N PRO A 167 -14.30 -44.38 3.61
CA PRO A 167 -13.27 -45.38 3.87
C PRO A 167 -11.99 -44.71 4.37
N THR A 168 -11.46 -45.16 5.50
CA THR A 168 -10.28 -44.56 6.12
C THR A 168 -9.09 -44.59 5.16
N PRO A 169 -8.53 -43.42 4.78
CA PRO A 169 -7.36 -43.35 3.91
C PRO A 169 -6.13 -44.02 4.54
N VAL A 170 -5.21 -44.47 3.68
CA VAL A 170 -3.93 -45.02 4.13
C VAL A 170 -3.16 -43.95 4.93
N GLY A 171 -2.72 -44.30 6.13
CA GLY A 171 -1.93 -43.42 6.99
C GLY A 171 -2.74 -42.51 7.92
N GLU A 172 -4.08 -42.52 7.86
CA GLU A 172 -4.92 -41.77 8.81
C GLU A 172 -4.60 -42.19 10.26
N ASN A 173 -4.51 -41.23 11.18
CA ASN A 173 -4.11 -41.40 12.59
C ASN A 173 -2.69 -41.97 12.82
N ILE A 174 -1.84 -42.03 11.79
CA ILE A 174 -0.42 -42.40 11.92
C ILE A 174 0.43 -41.13 11.75
N SER A 175 0.96 -40.62 12.86
CA SER A 175 1.84 -39.45 12.89
C SER A 175 2.89 -39.59 13.98
N THR A 176 3.79 -38.62 14.08
CA THR A 176 4.75 -38.50 15.18
C THR A 176 4.12 -38.34 16.57
N ARG A 177 2.79 -38.23 16.67
CA ARG A 177 2.02 -38.30 17.93
C ARG A 177 1.57 -39.70 18.30
N SER A 178 1.42 -40.61 17.33
CA SER A 178 1.04 -42.00 17.56
C SER A 178 2.21 -42.98 17.41
N VAL A 179 3.23 -42.61 16.64
CA VAL A 179 4.52 -43.29 16.52
C VAL A 179 5.60 -42.31 16.96
N ILE A 180 5.89 -42.28 18.26
CA ILE A 180 6.80 -41.30 18.87
C ILE A 180 8.25 -41.60 18.42
N PRO A 181 8.92 -40.69 17.70
CA PRO A 181 10.33 -40.85 17.36
C PRO A 181 11.23 -40.37 18.50
N LYS A 182 12.49 -40.83 18.49
CA LYS A 182 13.56 -40.17 19.23
C LYS A 182 14.00 -38.92 18.46
N ILE A 183 14.06 -37.77 19.15
CA ILE A 183 14.39 -36.48 18.53
C ILE A 183 15.68 -35.93 19.12
N ILE A 184 16.61 -35.53 18.25
CA ILE A 184 17.84 -34.83 18.64
C ILE A 184 18.05 -33.60 17.76
N ALA A 185 18.75 -32.60 18.27
CA ALA A 185 19.25 -31.48 17.47
C ALA A 185 20.78 -31.53 17.39
N SER A 186 21.34 -31.19 16.23
CA SER A 186 22.79 -31.22 16.00
C SER A 186 23.58 -30.24 16.85
N ASN A 187 22.91 -29.21 17.38
CA ASN A 187 23.47 -28.20 18.28
C ASN A 187 23.29 -28.56 19.77
N GLY A 188 22.73 -29.73 20.09
CA GLY A 188 22.48 -30.19 21.47
C GLY A 188 21.26 -29.56 22.15
N ALA A 189 20.50 -28.68 21.48
CA ALA A 189 19.29 -28.11 22.05
C ALA A 189 18.17 -29.16 22.19
N ASP A 190 17.34 -29.03 23.23
CA ASP A 190 16.18 -29.91 23.43
C ASP A 190 15.10 -29.65 22.37
N ALA A 191 14.88 -30.66 21.52
CA ALA A 191 13.87 -30.65 20.47
C ALA A 191 12.71 -31.64 20.74
N THR A 192 12.70 -32.30 21.90
CA THR A 192 11.71 -33.36 22.22
C THR A 192 10.28 -32.81 22.32
N GLY A 193 10.13 -31.52 22.62
CA GLY A 193 8.84 -30.83 22.67
C GLY A 193 8.11 -30.69 21.33
N LEU A 194 8.80 -30.83 20.19
CA LEU A 194 8.24 -30.53 18.86
C LEU A 194 7.10 -31.46 18.42
N VAL A 195 6.96 -32.62 19.05
CA VAL A 195 5.89 -33.61 18.78
C VAL A 195 4.91 -33.75 19.95
N GLN A 196 5.14 -33.04 21.06
CA GLN A 196 4.31 -33.11 22.25
C GLN A 196 2.98 -32.36 22.02
N PRO A 197 1.82 -32.98 22.29
CA PRO A 197 0.54 -32.29 22.25
C PRO A 197 0.53 -31.10 23.23
N GLY A 198 0.12 -29.92 22.74
CA GLY A 198 0.00 -28.72 23.59
C GLY A 198 1.33 -28.04 23.95
N ASN A 199 2.45 -28.40 23.30
CA ASN A 199 3.70 -27.67 23.47
C ASN A 199 3.51 -26.17 23.17
N LYS A 200 4.11 -25.33 24.01
CA LYS A 200 4.14 -23.86 23.84
C LYS A 200 5.58 -23.32 23.82
N ARG A 201 6.58 -24.17 24.03
CA ARG A 201 7.99 -23.77 24.06
C ARG A 201 8.55 -23.80 22.65
N ASN A 202 9.31 -22.76 22.30
CA ASN A 202 10.00 -22.69 21.02
C ASN A 202 11.29 -23.50 21.06
N PHE A 203 11.50 -24.37 20.08
CA PHE A 203 12.85 -24.68 19.60
C PHE A 203 13.35 -23.48 18.81
N SER A 204 14.59 -23.05 19.00
CA SER A 204 15.14 -21.89 18.30
C SER A 204 16.61 -22.08 17.94
N SER A 205 17.01 -21.55 16.79
CA SER A 205 18.42 -21.50 16.40
C SER A 205 18.71 -20.27 15.56
N ASN A 206 19.87 -19.66 15.78
CA ASN A 206 20.44 -18.64 14.91
C ASN A 206 21.56 -19.20 14.02
N GLU A 207 22.08 -20.39 14.35
CA GLU A 207 23.14 -21.06 13.61
C GLU A 207 22.58 -22.25 12.84
N PRO A 208 23.19 -22.63 11.70
CA PRO A 208 22.78 -23.80 10.95
C PRO A 208 22.76 -25.05 11.85
N CYS A 209 21.67 -25.80 11.79
CA CYS A 209 21.51 -27.03 12.56
C CYS A 209 20.54 -27.97 11.86
N TYR A 210 20.58 -29.25 12.22
CA TYR A 210 19.51 -30.18 11.86
C TYR A 210 18.75 -30.67 13.09
N ILE A 211 17.47 -30.93 12.92
CA ILE A 211 16.63 -31.66 13.87
C ILE A 211 16.39 -33.04 13.27
N GLN A 212 16.82 -34.10 13.97
CA GLN A 212 16.71 -35.48 13.50
C GLN A 212 15.62 -36.23 14.26
N TYR A 213 14.76 -36.90 13.51
CA TYR A 213 13.71 -37.79 13.98
C TYR A 213 14.13 -39.22 13.64
N GLU A 214 14.27 -40.07 14.65
CA GLU A 214 14.63 -41.49 14.54
C GLU A 214 13.45 -42.37 14.96
N PHE A 215 13.04 -43.28 14.08
CA PHE A 215 11.96 -44.23 14.29
C PHE A 215 12.50 -45.66 14.42
N ASP A 216 11.88 -46.46 15.31
CA ASP A 216 12.25 -47.87 15.51
C ASP A 216 12.11 -48.70 14.22
N LYS A 217 11.08 -48.37 13.42
CA LYS A 217 10.76 -48.98 12.12
C LYS A 217 10.66 -47.89 11.05
N PRO A 218 10.90 -48.22 9.76
CA PRO A 218 10.71 -47.24 8.69
C PRO A 218 9.32 -46.60 8.76
N PHE A 219 9.30 -45.27 8.77
CA PHE A 219 8.10 -44.44 8.79
C PHE A 219 7.87 -43.84 7.41
N THR A 220 6.65 -43.96 6.88
CA THR A 220 6.26 -43.29 5.63
C THR A 220 5.70 -41.92 5.95
N CYS A 221 6.46 -40.86 5.65
CA CYS A 221 6.02 -39.48 5.75
C CYS A 221 5.39 -39.03 4.42
N ARG A 222 4.23 -38.36 4.51
CA ARG A 222 3.56 -37.71 3.37
C ARG A 222 3.34 -36.22 3.61
N THR A 223 3.13 -35.83 4.86
CA THR A 223 2.81 -34.46 5.25
C THR A 223 3.60 -34.04 6.48
N ILE A 224 3.96 -32.76 6.52
CA ILE A 224 4.67 -32.12 7.62
C ILE A 224 3.85 -30.91 8.06
N THR A 225 3.38 -30.86 9.30
CA THR A 225 2.65 -29.69 9.84
C THR A 225 3.56 -28.91 10.77
N ILE A 226 3.67 -27.61 10.50
CA ILE A 226 4.52 -26.68 11.25
C ILE A 226 3.63 -25.71 12.02
N LYS A 227 3.89 -25.64 13.33
CA LYS A 227 3.32 -24.62 14.21
C LYS A 227 4.41 -23.69 14.70
N ILE A 228 4.13 -22.40 14.67
CA ILE A 228 5.04 -21.33 15.05
C ILE A 228 4.41 -20.41 16.11
N SER A 229 5.25 -19.64 16.79
CA SER A 229 4.84 -18.57 17.70
C SER A 229 5.09 -17.23 17.03
N GLY A 230 4.03 -16.50 16.66
CA GLY A 230 4.13 -15.36 15.75
C GLY A 230 4.56 -15.81 14.35
N ASN A 231 5.22 -14.94 13.59
CA ASN A 231 5.67 -15.25 12.24
C ASN A 231 7.13 -15.77 12.21
N ASN A 232 7.42 -16.80 11.39
CA ASN A 232 8.78 -17.31 11.20
C ASN A 232 8.99 -17.89 9.80
N TYR A 233 9.64 -17.11 8.92
CA TYR A 233 9.95 -17.51 7.55
C TYR A 233 10.87 -18.74 7.47
N GLN A 234 11.86 -18.82 8.38
CA GLN A 234 12.88 -19.88 8.34
C GLN A 234 12.30 -21.27 8.68
N ALA A 235 11.29 -21.34 9.55
CA ALA A 235 10.57 -22.57 9.84
C ALA A 235 9.93 -23.19 8.59
N GLN A 236 9.50 -22.38 7.63
CA GLN A 236 8.79 -22.83 6.43
C GLN A 236 9.73 -23.24 5.28
N ARG A 237 11.04 -23.34 5.56
CA ARG A 237 12.11 -23.54 4.56
C ARG A 237 13.10 -24.63 4.91
N LEU A 238 12.77 -25.53 5.83
CA LEU A 238 13.68 -26.59 6.25
C LEU A 238 14.02 -27.50 5.05
N ALA A 239 15.31 -27.74 4.82
CA ALA A 239 15.75 -28.78 3.89
C ALA A 239 15.54 -30.15 4.54
N ILE A 240 15.20 -31.15 3.74
CA ILE A 240 14.84 -32.47 4.25
C ILE A 240 15.80 -33.51 3.70
N GLU A 241 16.40 -34.26 4.61
CA GLU A 241 17.16 -35.47 4.28
C GLU A 241 16.55 -36.68 4.98
N VAL A 242 16.71 -37.84 4.37
CA VAL A 242 16.26 -39.12 4.92
C VAL A 242 17.36 -40.16 4.88
N SER A 243 17.33 -41.11 5.81
CA SER A 243 18.27 -42.22 5.86
C SER A 243 17.61 -43.50 6.41
N ASP A 244 18.06 -44.64 5.91
CA ASP A 244 17.60 -45.96 6.36
C ASP A 244 18.52 -46.55 7.44
N ASP A 245 19.80 -46.13 7.47
CA ASP A 245 20.85 -46.65 8.34
C ASP A 245 21.40 -45.63 9.36
N GLY A 246 20.97 -44.37 9.27
CA GLY A 246 21.39 -43.28 10.15
C GLY A 246 22.78 -42.73 9.83
N LYS A 247 23.40 -43.17 8.73
CA LYS A 247 24.74 -42.77 8.28
C LYS A 247 24.68 -42.11 6.91
N ASN A 248 24.02 -42.76 5.95
CA ASN A 248 23.91 -42.30 4.57
C ASN A 248 22.60 -41.53 4.40
N PHE A 249 22.70 -40.20 4.32
CA PHE A 249 21.56 -39.31 4.14
C PHE A 249 21.41 -38.92 2.67
N ARG A 250 20.17 -38.94 2.18
CA ARG A 250 19.79 -38.45 0.84
C ARG A 250 18.82 -37.29 0.98
N SER A 251 19.04 -36.22 0.22
CA SER A 251 18.10 -35.10 0.16
C SER A 251 16.83 -35.50 -0.58
N ILE A 252 15.68 -35.06 -0.06
CA ILE A 252 14.38 -35.16 -0.75
C ILE A 252 13.78 -33.78 -1.05
N GLY A 253 14.59 -32.72 -0.97
CA GLY A 253 14.22 -31.36 -1.30
C GLY A 253 14.17 -30.41 -0.09
N ARG A 254 13.44 -29.31 -0.26
CA ARG A 254 13.28 -28.25 0.75
C ARG A 254 11.81 -27.83 0.80
N LEU A 255 11.33 -27.52 2.00
CA LEU A 255 10.01 -26.92 2.17
C LEU A 255 9.92 -25.56 1.45
N GLU A 256 8.80 -25.32 0.80
CA GLU A 256 8.54 -24.06 0.09
C GLU A 256 7.59 -23.20 0.92
N PRO A 257 8.01 -22.01 1.40
CA PRO A 257 7.14 -21.15 2.16
C PRO A 257 6.00 -20.62 1.28
N PRO A 258 4.76 -20.55 1.79
CA PRO A 258 3.70 -19.81 1.12
C PRO A 258 4.10 -18.33 0.97
N ARG A 259 3.55 -17.65 -0.04
CA ARG A 259 3.40 -16.20 0.06
C ARG A 259 2.38 -15.92 1.15
N HIS A 260 2.62 -14.91 1.97
CA HIS A 260 1.76 -14.57 3.09
C HIS A 260 1.94 -13.11 3.50
N GLY A 261 0.86 -12.51 4.02
CA GLY A 261 0.88 -11.15 4.59
C GLY A 261 1.44 -11.13 6.02
N TRP A 262 1.28 -9.99 6.68
CA TRP A 262 1.75 -9.80 8.06
C TRP A 262 0.85 -10.54 9.09
N GLN A 263 -0.45 -10.71 8.81
CA GLN A 263 -1.42 -11.36 9.69
C GLN A 263 -1.56 -12.86 9.39
N ASP A 264 -0.48 -13.62 9.60
CA ASP A 264 -0.37 -15.03 9.18
C ASP A 264 -0.43 -16.06 10.34
N THR A 265 -0.97 -15.67 11.50
CA THR A 265 -0.89 -16.46 12.74
C THR A 265 -2.13 -17.28 13.08
N ASP A 266 -3.21 -17.16 12.32
CA ASP A 266 -4.49 -17.83 12.61
C ASP A 266 -4.47 -19.33 12.32
N GLU A 267 -3.58 -19.76 11.42
CA GLU A 267 -3.51 -21.13 10.93
C GLU A 267 -2.07 -21.66 10.95
N ASP A 268 -1.92 -22.95 11.25
CA ASP A 268 -0.67 -23.70 11.06
C ASP A 268 -0.34 -23.83 9.56
N VAL A 269 0.81 -24.42 9.21
CA VAL A 269 1.20 -24.67 7.81
C VAL A 269 1.45 -26.17 7.57
N THR A 270 0.59 -26.82 6.80
CA THR A 270 0.83 -28.18 6.31
C THR A 270 1.58 -28.19 4.97
N HIS A 271 2.74 -28.85 4.92
CA HIS A 271 3.49 -29.13 3.69
C HIS A 271 3.26 -30.58 3.24
N SER A 272 2.83 -30.78 1.99
CA SER A 272 2.82 -32.11 1.38
C SER A 272 4.15 -32.36 0.70
N ILE A 273 4.75 -33.53 0.93
CA ILE A 273 5.99 -33.97 0.28
C ILE A 273 5.72 -35.14 -0.65
N VAL A 274 6.65 -35.42 -1.56
CA VAL A 274 6.68 -36.73 -2.24
C VAL A 274 6.87 -37.80 -1.15
N PRO A 275 6.00 -38.83 -1.08
CA PRO A 275 6.04 -39.80 0.00
C PRO A 275 7.43 -40.40 0.19
N ALA A 276 7.97 -40.30 1.41
CA ALA A 276 9.29 -40.79 1.76
C ALA A 276 9.19 -41.81 2.89
N THR A 277 9.80 -42.99 2.71
CA THR A 277 9.88 -44.03 3.74
C THR A 277 11.32 -44.18 4.19
N ALA A 278 11.58 -43.99 5.49
CA ALA A 278 12.92 -44.04 6.08
C ALA A 278 12.84 -44.24 7.60
N LYS A 279 13.97 -44.61 8.23
CA LYS A 279 14.07 -44.64 9.70
C LYS A 279 14.48 -43.30 10.29
N PHE A 280 15.23 -42.50 9.55
CA PHE A 280 15.77 -41.23 10.01
C PHE A 280 15.31 -40.11 9.07
N PHE A 281 14.81 -39.02 9.65
CA PHE A 281 14.47 -37.79 8.94
C PHE A 281 15.25 -36.63 9.57
N ARG A 282 15.95 -35.84 8.76
CA ARG A 282 16.62 -34.60 9.19
C ARG A 282 15.92 -33.39 8.58
N PHE A 283 15.65 -32.41 9.42
CA PHE A 283 15.17 -31.08 9.04
C PHE A 283 16.26 -30.08 9.27
N ILE A 284 16.83 -29.58 8.19
CA ILE A 284 18.03 -28.76 8.18
C ILE A 284 17.62 -27.30 8.05
N TYR A 285 18.03 -26.50 9.03
CA TYR A 285 17.95 -25.06 8.99
C TYR A 285 19.30 -24.47 8.60
N ASP A 286 19.24 -23.56 7.64
CA ASP A 286 20.33 -22.69 7.23
C ASP A 286 19.72 -21.40 6.65
N LYS A 287 20.54 -20.34 6.56
CA LYS A 287 20.08 -19.03 6.08
C LYS A 287 20.18 -18.89 4.56
N LYS A 288 20.94 -19.76 3.89
CA LYS A 288 21.31 -19.62 2.47
C LYS A 288 20.06 -19.56 1.60
N ALA A 289 20.11 -18.71 0.58
CA ALA A 289 19.02 -18.51 -0.38
C ALA A 289 17.70 -18.09 0.28
N SER A 290 17.77 -17.37 1.41
CA SER A 290 16.61 -16.68 1.95
C SER A 290 16.20 -15.56 1.00
N GLU A 291 14.96 -15.56 0.52
CA GLU A 291 14.38 -14.40 -0.13
C GLU A 291 14.31 -13.20 0.85
N PRO A 292 14.64 -11.98 0.42
CA PRO A 292 14.40 -10.78 1.21
C PRO A 292 12.90 -10.57 1.48
N GLY A 293 12.58 -9.91 2.59
CA GLY A 293 11.19 -9.56 2.93
C GLY A 293 10.48 -8.65 1.92
N SER A 294 9.17 -8.83 1.83
CA SER A 294 8.21 -8.01 1.07
C SER A 294 6.83 -8.12 1.71
N GLU A 295 5.84 -7.35 1.26
CA GLU A 295 4.46 -7.40 1.79
C GLU A 295 3.80 -8.78 1.67
N ASP A 296 4.16 -9.55 0.63
CA ASP A 296 3.66 -10.91 0.36
C ASP A 296 4.60 -12.03 0.85
N LEU A 297 5.60 -11.68 1.65
CA LEU A 297 6.46 -12.60 2.41
C LEU A 297 6.94 -11.88 3.67
N ASP A 298 5.98 -11.40 4.47
CA ASP A 298 6.24 -10.43 5.53
C ASP A 298 7.23 -10.94 6.58
N ALA A 299 7.17 -12.24 6.90
CA ALA A 299 8.04 -12.85 7.90
C ALA A 299 9.53 -12.80 7.51
N ALA A 300 9.84 -12.71 6.21
CA ALA A 300 11.21 -12.61 5.71
C ALA A 300 11.79 -11.19 5.84
N LYS A 301 10.99 -10.20 6.26
CA LYS A 301 11.50 -8.88 6.67
C LYS A 301 12.38 -9.01 7.91
N TRP A 302 12.07 -9.96 8.81
CA TRP A 302 12.70 -10.07 10.11
C TRP A 302 13.98 -10.91 10.09
N LYS A 303 14.71 -10.91 11.21
CA LYS A 303 15.97 -11.64 11.36
C LYS A 303 15.80 -13.12 10.93
N PRO A 304 16.71 -13.67 10.10
CA PRO A 304 16.62 -15.02 9.57
C PRO A 304 17.01 -16.05 10.64
N SER A 305 16.22 -16.13 11.71
CA SER A 305 16.34 -17.07 12.84
C SER A 305 15.24 -18.12 12.78
N LEU A 306 15.54 -19.35 13.17
CA LEU A 306 14.55 -20.42 13.27
C LEU A 306 13.80 -20.32 14.60
N LYS A 307 12.46 -20.43 14.54
CA LYS A 307 11.59 -20.66 15.70
C LYS A 307 10.49 -21.66 15.35
N LEU A 308 10.37 -22.73 16.14
CA LEU A 308 9.39 -23.80 15.94
C LEU A 308 8.70 -24.14 17.25
N VAL A 309 7.37 -24.21 17.25
CA VAL A 309 6.58 -24.73 18.38
C VAL A 309 6.32 -26.22 18.17
N ASN A 310 5.85 -26.62 16.99
CA ASN A 310 5.72 -28.02 16.61
C ASN A 310 6.24 -28.26 15.19
N LEU A 311 6.74 -29.48 14.98
CA LEU A 311 7.12 -30.03 13.69
C LEU A 311 6.63 -31.49 13.65
N GLU A 312 5.44 -31.69 13.10
CA GLU A 312 4.75 -32.97 13.10
C GLU A 312 4.85 -33.64 11.74
N LEU A 313 5.33 -34.89 11.70
CA LEU A 313 5.31 -35.71 10.48
C LEU A 313 4.11 -36.66 10.53
N SER A 314 3.40 -36.80 9.41
CA SER A 314 2.21 -37.63 9.28
C SER A 314 2.28 -38.52 8.04
N SER A 315 1.74 -39.73 8.18
CA SER A 315 1.55 -40.66 7.07
C SER A 315 0.27 -40.39 6.28
N ALA A 316 -0.64 -39.53 6.76
CA ALA A 316 -1.84 -39.16 6.03
C ALA A 316 -1.50 -38.20 4.88
N ALA A 317 -2.12 -38.39 3.72
CA ALA A 317 -2.04 -37.46 2.61
C ALA A 317 -2.99 -36.27 2.86
N GLN A 318 -2.48 -35.05 2.71
CA GLN A 318 -3.27 -33.82 2.76
C GLN A 318 -2.83 -32.89 1.64
N ILE A 319 -3.78 -32.09 1.14
CA ILE A 319 -3.50 -31.03 0.18
C ILE A 319 -2.43 -30.09 0.76
N ASN A 320 -1.39 -29.79 -0.04
CA ASN A 320 -0.31 -28.90 0.35
C ASN A 320 -0.85 -27.50 0.70
N GLN A 321 -0.55 -27.01 1.90
CA GLN A 321 -0.88 -25.68 2.40
C GLN A 321 -2.37 -25.35 2.23
N PHE A 322 -3.22 -26.32 2.57
CA PHE A 322 -4.67 -26.23 2.36
C PHE A 322 -5.33 -25.13 3.18
N GLU A 323 -4.70 -24.67 4.27
CA GLU A 323 -5.18 -23.59 5.14
C GLU A 323 -5.28 -22.25 4.39
N GLY A 324 -4.34 -21.99 3.48
CA GLY A 324 -4.43 -20.87 2.55
C GLY A 324 -5.48 -21.11 1.46
N LYS A 325 -5.49 -22.34 0.93
CA LYS A 325 -6.34 -22.72 -0.21
C LYS A 325 -7.82 -22.81 0.13
N ASN A 326 -8.16 -23.09 1.38
CA ASN A 326 -9.54 -23.07 1.87
C ASN A 326 -9.99 -21.65 2.29
N GLY A 327 -9.11 -20.64 2.18
CA GLY A 327 -9.42 -19.23 2.46
C GLY A 327 -9.43 -18.84 3.94
N SER A 328 -8.97 -19.70 4.85
CA SER A 328 -8.92 -19.36 6.29
C SER A 328 -7.86 -18.31 6.61
N VAL A 329 -6.84 -18.18 5.76
CA VAL A 329 -5.76 -17.19 5.86
C VAL A 329 -5.31 -16.76 4.47
N TRP A 330 -4.84 -15.52 4.31
CA TRP A 330 -4.29 -15.04 3.05
C TRP A 330 -2.92 -15.69 2.80
N ARG A 331 -2.89 -16.70 1.93
CA ARG A 331 -1.66 -17.37 1.50
C ARG A 331 -1.74 -17.81 0.05
N ILE A 332 -0.59 -17.88 -0.62
CA ILE A 332 -0.46 -18.46 -1.97
C ILE A 332 0.64 -19.51 -1.98
N SER A 333 0.34 -20.66 -2.58
CA SER A 333 1.29 -21.76 -2.73
C SER A 333 1.13 -22.44 -4.08
N LYS A 334 2.12 -23.26 -4.47
CA LYS A 334 1.94 -24.19 -5.59
C LYS A 334 0.79 -25.17 -5.31
N ARG A 335 0.11 -25.58 -6.37
CA ARG A 335 -0.85 -26.70 -6.34
C ARG A 335 -0.13 -28.00 -5.99
N SER A 336 -0.82 -28.87 -5.29
CA SER A 336 -0.35 -30.22 -4.98
C SER A 336 -0.25 -31.04 -6.27
N THR A 337 0.75 -31.91 -6.35
CA THR A 337 1.03 -32.75 -7.52
C THR A 337 0.63 -34.20 -7.28
N GLU A 338 0.45 -34.99 -8.35
CA GLU A 338 0.21 -36.43 -8.23
C GLU A 338 1.40 -37.20 -7.62
N ALA A 339 2.62 -36.67 -7.75
CA ALA A 339 3.81 -37.22 -7.12
C ALA A 339 3.77 -37.07 -5.59
N GLN A 340 3.15 -36.01 -5.08
CA GLN A 340 2.89 -35.83 -3.64
C GLN A 340 1.67 -36.64 -3.19
N ILE A 341 0.60 -36.63 -3.99
CA ILE A 341 -0.69 -37.23 -3.66
C ILE A 341 -1.20 -38.05 -4.84
N ALA A 342 -0.82 -39.32 -4.89
CA ALA A 342 -1.31 -40.25 -5.91
C ALA A 342 -2.83 -40.48 -5.79
N LYS A 343 -3.49 -40.83 -6.89
CA LYS A 343 -4.95 -41.00 -6.95
C LYS A 343 -5.48 -42.01 -5.92
N ASN A 344 -4.75 -43.08 -5.64
CA ASN A 344 -5.15 -44.10 -4.64
C ASN A 344 -5.08 -43.61 -3.18
N LEU A 345 -4.47 -42.44 -2.92
CA LEU A 345 -4.49 -41.76 -1.62
C LEU A 345 -5.69 -40.80 -1.49
N CYS A 346 -6.39 -40.52 -2.60
CA CYS A 346 -7.59 -39.69 -2.60
C CYS A 346 -8.82 -40.54 -2.24
N VAL A 347 -9.75 -39.97 -1.47
CA VAL A 347 -11.03 -40.62 -1.18
C VAL A 347 -11.93 -40.51 -2.41
N PRO A 348 -12.43 -41.60 -3.00
CA PRO A 348 -13.36 -41.51 -4.13
C PRO A 348 -14.63 -40.78 -3.74
N LEU A 349 -15.09 -39.81 -4.54
CA LEU A 349 -16.23 -38.96 -4.19
C LEU A 349 -17.51 -39.79 -3.94
N ASN A 350 -17.71 -40.83 -4.75
CA ASN A 350 -18.86 -41.74 -4.64
C ASN A 350 -18.82 -42.69 -3.43
N LYS A 351 -17.75 -42.67 -2.62
CA LYS A 351 -17.63 -43.44 -1.37
C LYS A 351 -17.82 -42.59 -0.12
N ILE A 352 -18.07 -41.29 -0.26
CA ILE A 352 -18.38 -40.39 0.84
C ILE A 352 -19.89 -40.49 1.13
N ILE A 353 -20.23 -40.84 2.37
CA ILE A 353 -21.61 -40.98 2.85
C ILE A 353 -21.93 -39.76 3.68
N ASN A 354 -23.00 -39.03 3.33
CA ASN A 354 -23.51 -37.94 4.15
C ASN A 354 -24.40 -38.50 5.27
N LEU A 355 -23.98 -38.29 6.51
CA LEU A 355 -24.62 -38.75 7.75
C LEU A 355 -25.24 -37.60 8.56
N THR A 356 -25.37 -36.41 7.98
CA THR A 356 -25.80 -35.20 8.71
C THR A 356 -27.13 -35.42 9.44
N ASN A 357 -28.11 -36.05 8.79
CA ASN A 357 -29.42 -36.32 9.38
C ASN A 357 -29.44 -37.45 10.43
N GLN A 358 -28.30 -38.12 10.66
CA GLN A 358 -28.15 -39.21 11.63
C GLN A 358 -27.46 -38.74 12.92
N LEU A 359 -26.96 -37.50 12.96
CA LEU A 359 -26.38 -36.90 14.16
C LEU A 359 -27.49 -36.37 15.07
N LYS A 360 -27.51 -36.84 16.33
CA LYS A 360 -28.42 -36.35 17.36
C LYS A 360 -27.81 -35.13 18.08
N PRO A 361 -28.64 -34.28 18.72
CA PRO A 361 -28.15 -33.10 19.46
C PRO A 361 -27.12 -33.40 20.57
N ASP A 362 -27.13 -34.61 21.14
CA ASP A 362 -26.17 -35.06 22.17
C ASP A 362 -24.81 -35.52 21.59
N GLY A 363 -24.65 -35.42 20.27
CA GLY A 363 -23.46 -35.83 19.53
C GLY A 363 -23.40 -37.33 19.22
N THR A 364 -24.43 -38.11 19.54
CA THR A 364 -24.50 -39.52 19.15
C THR A 364 -24.97 -39.68 17.71
N LEU A 365 -24.44 -40.69 17.02
CA LEU A 365 -24.71 -40.94 15.61
C LEU A 365 -25.49 -42.25 15.46
N ASP A 366 -26.68 -42.18 14.85
CA ASP A 366 -27.53 -43.33 14.54
C ASP A 366 -27.13 -43.97 13.20
N TRP A 367 -25.93 -44.54 13.18
CA TRP A 367 -25.34 -45.13 11.99
C TRP A 367 -24.60 -46.41 12.32
N ARG A 368 -24.81 -47.45 11.50
CA ARG A 368 -24.02 -48.69 11.55
C ARG A 368 -23.02 -48.69 10.40
N ALA A 369 -21.73 -48.61 10.74
CA ALA A 369 -20.66 -48.62 9.75
C ALA A 369 -20.66 -49.94 8.94
N PRO A 370 -20.57 -49.89 7.59
CA PRO A 370 -20.30 -51.07 6.78
C PRO A 370 -18.96 -51.73 7.15
N LYS A 371 -18.74 -52.98 6.73
CA LYS A 371 -17.47 -53.68 6.97
C LYS A 371 -16.29 -52.87 6.41
N GLY A 372 -15.25 -52.70 7.22
CA GLY A 372 -14.07 -51.90 6.89
C GLY A 372 -13.74 -50.88 7.98
N ASN A 373 -12.67 -50.11 7.76
CA ASN A 373 -12.35 -48.94 8.58
C ASN A 373 -12.98 -47.71 7.96
N TRP A 374 -13.67 -46.93 8.77
CA TRP A 374 -14.33 -45.70 8.34
C TRP A 374 -13.83 -44.52 9.16
N THR A 375 -13.58 -43.41 8.49
CA THR A 375 -13.35 -42.12 9.13
C THR A 375 -14.65 -41.33 9.09
N ILE A 376 -15.10 -40.88 10.26
CA ILE A 376 -16.27 -40.02 10.42
C ILE A 376 -15.75 -38.61 10.66
N LEU A 377 -16.19 -37.68 9.83
CA LEU A 377 -15.79 -36.28 9.82
C LEU A 377 -17.01 -35.43 10.16
N ARG A 378 -16.98 -34.73 11.29
CA ARG A 378 -18.00 -33.76 11.70
C ARG A 378 -17.48 -32.36 11.42
N ILE A 379 -18.12 -31.66 10.49
CA ILE A 379 -17.77 -30.31 10.05
C ILE A 379 -18.82 -29.35 10.58
N GLY A 380 -18.36 -28.24 11.17
CA GLY A 380 -19.20 -27.11 11.55
C GLY A 380 -18.50 -25.78 11.29
N HIS A 381 -19.03 -24.71 11.85
CA HIS A 381 -18.39 -23.41 11.84
C HIS A 381 -18.49 -22.71 13.20
N THR A 382 -17.59 -21.75 13.41
CA THR A 382 -17.53 -20.88 14.58
C THR A 382 -17.00 -19.50 14.18
N SER A 383 -17.03 -18.53 15.09
CA SER A 383 -16.44 -17.21 14.86
C SER A 383 -14.91 -17.32 14.69
N THR A 384 -14.33 -16.48 13.84
CA THR A 384 -12.87 -16.31 13.77
C THR A 384 -12.33 -15.64 15.05
N GLY A 385 -13.20 -14.94 15.79
CA GLY A 385 -12.92 -14.22 17.03
C GLY A 385 -11.94 -13.06 16.89
N HIS A 386 -11.88 -12.46 15.70
CA HIS A 386 -11.25 -11.16 15.49
C HIS A 386 -12.13 -10.04 16.03
N THR A 387 -11.49 -8.96 16.47
CA THR A 387 -12.11 -7.77 17.03
C THR A 387 -11.46 -6.54 16.42
N ASN A 388 -12.14 -5.40 16.44
CA ASN A 388 -11.52 -4.09 16.20
C ASN A 388 -10.58 -3.71 17.37
N ALA A 389 -9.42 -4.36 17.42
CA ALA A 389 -8.59 -4.48 18.64
C ALA A 389 -7.98 -3.17 19.16
N THR A 390 -7.96 -2.12 18.34
CA THR A 390 -7.48 -0.78 18.73
C THR A 390 -8.60 0.15 19.18
N ALA A 391 -9.82 -0.33 19.31
CA ALA A 391 -10.94 0.42 19.85
C ALA A 391 -10.83 0.67 21.37
N GLY A 392 -11.65 1.58 21.88
CA GLY A 392 -11.91 1.75 23.31
C GLY A 392 -13.28 1.20 23.68
N GLY A 393 -14.21 2.09 24.03
CA GLY A 393 -15.58 1.70 24.40
C GLY A 393 -16.37 0.99 23.29
N GLY A 394 -15.99 1.18 22.02
CA GLY A 394 -16.63 0.53 20.86
C GLY A 394 -15.99 -0.80 20.45
N MET A 395 -15.15 -1.41 21.29
CA MET A 395 -14.50 -2.69 20.98
C MET A 395 -15.53 -3.85 20.99
N GLY A 396 -15.45 -4.73 19.99
CA GLY A 396 -16.19 -5.98 19.93
C GLY A 396 -15.83 -6.83 18.73
N LEU A 397 -16.61 -7.87 18.45
CA LEU A 397 -16.33 -8.80 17.35
C LEU A 397 -16.49 -8.12 15.99
N GLU A 398 -15.63 -8.50 15.05
CA GLU A 398 -15.73 -8.13 13.65
C GLU A 398 -16.97 -8.73 12.99
N CYS A 399 -17.74 -7.93 12.24
CA CYS A 399 -18.95 -8.40 11.55
C CYS A 399 -18.63 -9.42 10.45
N ASP A 400 -19.54 -10.36 10.19
CA ASP A 400 -19.49 -11.29 9.06
C ASP A 400 -19.52 -10.51 7.74
N LYS A 401 -18.41 -10.54 7.01
CA LYS A 401 -18.23 -9.78 5.76
C LYS A 401 -19.08 -10.33 4.62
N PHE A 402 -19.62 -11.55 4.74
CA PHE A 402 -20.50 -12.14 3.72
C PHE A 402 -21.99 -11.92 4.01
N ASN A 403 -22.33 -11.44 5.21
CA ASN A 403 -23.71 -11.29 5.64
C ASN A 403 -24.14 -9.81 5.63
N PRO A 404 -24.95 -9.37 4.65
CA PRO A 404 -25.33 -7.95 4.53
C PRO A 404 -26.09 -7.42 5.75
N GLU A 405 -26.80 -8.26 6.51
CA GLU A 405 -27.48 -7.84 7.74
C GLU A 405 -26.49 -7.51 8.86
N ALA A 406 -25.40 -8.27 8.99
CA ALA A 406 -24.34 -7.97 9.95
C ALA A 406 -23.60 -6.68 9.58
N VAL A 407 -23.35 -6.46 8.28
CA VAL A 407 -22.72 -5.23 7.76
C VAL A 407 -23.60 -4.01 7.99
N LYS A 408 -24.90 -4.12 7.72
CA LYS A 408 -25.87 -3.06 8.00
C LYS A 408 -25.97 -2.75 9.50
N LEU A 409 -25.96 -3.79 10.34
CA LEU A 409 -25.94 -3.61 11.79
C LEU A 409 -24.71 -2.82 12.24
N GLN A 410 -23.53 -3.15 11.72
CA GLN A 410 -22.29 -2.42 12.01
C GLN A 410 -22.39 -0.94 11.62
N PHE A 411 -22.79 -0.66 10.38
CA PHE A 411 -22.92 0.72 9.89
C PHE A 411 -23.87 1.55 10.78
N ASN A 412 -25.04 0.99 11.10
CA ASN A 412 -26.07 1.70 11.84
C ASN A 412 -25.66 2.07 13.28
N ASN A 413 -24.92 1.19 13.97
CA ASN A 413 -24.60 1.36 15.39
C ASN A 413 -23.36 2.22 15.64
N TRP A 414 -22.61 2.61 14.60
CA TRP A 414 -21.46 3.50 14.72
C TRP A 414 -21.60 4.76 13.87
N TYR A 415 -21.46 4.64 12.55
CA TYR A 415 -21.56 5.79 11.64
C TYR A 415 -22.99 6.34 11.60
N GLY A 416 -24.00 5.47 11.59
CA GLY A 416 -25.40 5.85 11.70
C GLY A 416 -25.72 6.61 12.98
N GLU A 417 -25.14 6.23 14.12
CA GLU A 417 -25.27 6.97 15.38
C GLU A 417 -24.60 8.35 15.32
N ALA A 418 -23.41 8.45 14.70
CA ALA A 418 -22.74 9.75 14.51
C ALA A 418 -23.60 10.73 13.69
N LEU A 419 -24.28 10.24 12.65
CA LEU A 419 -25.23 11.05 11.87
C LEU A 419 -26.43 11.50 12.72
N LYS A 420 -26.96 10.64 13.60
CA LYS A 420 -28.05 10.99 14.51
C LYS A 420 -27.63 12.08 15.51
N HIS A 421 -26.45 11.97 16.09
CA HIS A 421 -25.92 12.95 17.05
C HIS A 421 -25.57 14.30 16.39
N GLY A 422 -25.11 14.31 15.14
CA GLY A 422 -24.91 15.56 14.39
C GLY A 422 -26.23 16.22 13.96
N GLY A 423 -27.28 15.44 13.73
CA GLY A 423 -28.53 15.92 13.17
C GLY A 423 -28.47 16.17 11.65
N PRO A 424 -29.62 16.38 10.99
CA PRO A 424 -29.73 16.30 9.52
C PRO A 424 -28.91 17.35 8.75
N GLU A 425 -28.66 18.52 9.34
CA GLU A 425 -27.89 19.57 8.68
C GLU A 425 -26.39 19.27 8.69
N ILE A 426 -25.86 18.79 9.83
CA ILE A 426 -24.46 18.41 10.00
C ILE A 426 -24.13 17.17 9.16
N ALA A 427 -25.01 16.17 9.16
CA ALA A 427 -24.89 14.97 8.33
C ALA A 427 -24.70 15.28 6.84
N LYS A 428 -25.32 16.36 6.33
CA LYS A 428 -25.21 16.74 4.91
C LYS A 428 -24.03 17.63 4.58
N LYS A 429 -23.58 18.47 5.53
CA LYS A 429 -22.60 19.55 5.26
C LYS A 429 -21.22 19.34 5.86
N VAL A 430 -21.13 18.57 6.95
CA VAL A 430 -19.90 18.39 7.73
C VAL A 430 -19.48 16.93 7.73
N LEU A 431 -20.26 16.02 8.31
CA LEU A 431 -19.95 14.59 8.31
C LEU A 431 -20.39 13.97 6.98
N ASN A 432 -19.63 14.24 5.92
CA ASN A 432 -20.00 13.89 4.54
C ASN A 432 -19.09 12.82 3.92
N VAL A 433 -18.21 12.20 4.71
CA VAL A 433 -17.36 11.09 4.27
C VAL A 433 -17.54 9.89 5.20
N PHE A 434 -17.72 8.72 4.60
CA PHE A 434 -17.71 7.41 5.25
C PHE A 434 -16.44 6.67 4.83
N HIS A 435 -15.66 6.22 5.81
CA HIS A 435 -14.34 5.63 5.57
C HIS A 435 -14.27 4.18 6.06
N VAL A 436 -13.60 3.34 5.26
CA VAL A 436 -13.19 1.98 5.62
C VAL A 436 -11.69 1.91 5.42
N ASP A 437 -10.96 1.70 6.52
CA ASP A 437 -9.50 1.68 6.54
C ASP A 437 -8.93 0.39 5.90
N SER A 438 -7.62 0.18 5.98
CA SER A 438 -6.99 -1.08 5.60
C SER A 438 -7.47 -2.24 6.49
N TRP A 439 -7.32 -3.50 6.04
CA TRP A 439 -7.93 -4.65 6.72
C TRP A 439 -6.98 -5.37 7.70
N GLU A 440 -7.34 -5.41 8.99
CA GLU A 440 -6.60 -6.10 10.08
C GLU A 440 -7.43 -7.21 10.76
N CYS A 441 -8.44 -7.78 10.11
CA CYS A 441 -9.39 -8.75 10.71
C CYS A 441 -9.20 -10.22 10.28
N GLY A 442 -8.03 -10.57 9.76
CA GLY A 442 -7.74 -11.91 9.22
C GLY A 442 -8.60 -12.24 7.99
N SER A 443 -8.86 -13.53 7.78
CA SER A 443 -9.73 -14.02 6.70
C SER A 443 -10.92 -14.82 7.24
N GLN A 444 -11.93 -15.02 6.40
CA GLN A 444 -13.07 -15.90 6.68
C GLN A 444 -13.40 -16.77 5.47
N ASN A 445 -13.88 -18.00 5.72
CA ASN A 445 -14.21 -18.95 4.66
C ASN A 445 -15.59 -19.59 4.79
N TRP A 446 -16.43 -19.07 5.69
CA TRP A 446 -17.81 -19.50 5.83
C TRP A 446 -18.74 -18.34 6.15
N SER A 447 -20.03 -18.59 5.98
CA SER A 447 -21.16 -17.78 6.43
C SER A 447 -22.43 -18.60 6.22
N PRO A 448 -23.53 -18.38 6.96
CA PRO A 448 -24.81 -19.04 6.70
C PRO A 448 -25.30 -18.91 5.24
N VAL A 449 -24.91 -17.84 4.53
CA VAL A 449 -25.27 -17.62 3.11
C VAL A 449 -24.32 -18.29 2.11
N PHE A 450 -23.16 -18.77 2.57
CA PHE A 450 -22.06 -19.19 1.68
C PHE A 450 -22.47 -20.33 0.73
N LYS A 451 -23.24 -21.32 1.22
CA LYS A 451 -23.68 -22.44 0.38
C LYS A 451 -24.57 -22.00 -0.78
N ALA A 452 -25.54 -21.13 -0.50
CA ALA A 452 -26.45 -20.63 -1.53
C ALA A 452 -25.70 -19.76 -2.56
N GLU A 453 -24.81 -18.88 -2.08
CA GLU A 453 -24.00 -18.03 -2.95
C GLU A 453 -23.01 -18.83 -3.80
N PHE A 454 -22.36 -19.84 -3.24
CA PHE A 454 -21.48 -20.73 -3.99
C PHE A 454 -22.23 -21.43 -5.13
N LEU A 455 -23.38 -22.04 -4.83
CA LEU A 455 -24.20 -22.72 -5.86
C LEU A 455 -24.59 -21.76 -6.97
N LYS A 456 -25.05 -20.55 -6.61
CA LYS A 456 -25.43 -19.50 -7.57
C LYS A 456 -24.27 -19.10 -8.49
N ARG A 457 -23.07 -18.96 -7.95
CA ARG A 457 -21.91 -18.38 -8.65
C ARG A 457 -21.04 -19.39 -9.37
N ARG A 458 -20.94 -20.62 -8.84
CA ARG A 458 -20.10 -21.71 -9.39
C ARG A 458 -20.93 -22.73 -10.17
N GLY A 459 -22.23 -22.80 -9.92
CA GLY A 459 -23.17 -23.64 -10.66
C GLY A 459 -23.17 -25.12 -10.26
N TYR A 460 -22.67 -25.46 -9.06
CA TYR A 460 -22.75 -26.81 -8.48
C TYR A 460 -22.84 -26.76 -6.95
N ASP A 461 -23.37 -27.82 -6.33
CA ASP A 461 -23.46 -27.93 -4.86
C ASP A 461 -22.10 -28.30 -4.27
N LEU A 462 -21.61 -27.50 -3.32
CA LEU A 462 -20.34 -27.72 -2.63
C LEU A 462 -20.42 -28.84 -1.58
N THR A 463 -21.62 -29.25 -1.17
CA THR A 463 -21.84 -30.19 -0.05
C THR A 463 -21.05 -31.51 -0.21
N PRO A 464 -20.99 -32.19 -1.37
CA PRO A 464 -20.20 -33.40 -1.52
C PRO A 464 -18.67 -33.19 -1.37
N TYR A 465 -18.21 -31.95 -1.57
CA TYR A 465 -16.81 -31.55 -1.61
C TYR A 465 -16.31 -30.93 -0.30
N LEU A 466 -17.20 -30.63 0.65
CA LEU A 466 -16.85 -30.05 1.96
C LEU A 466 -15.69 -30.73 2.70
N PRO A 467 -15.51 -32.07 2.66
CA PRO A 467 -14.35 -32.70 3.28
C PRO A 467 -12.99 -32.14 2.80
N ILE A 468 -12.91 -31.63 1.56
CA ILE A 468 -11.68 -31.03 1.01
C ILE A 468 -11.26 -29.77 1.79
N MET A 469 -12.20 -29.02 2.40
CA MET A 469 -11.91 -27.86 3.24
C MET A 469 -10.99 -28.20 4.43
N THR A 470 -10.93 -29.48 4.82
CA THR A 470 -10.11 -30.01 5.92
C THR A 470 -8.73 -30.50 5.47
N GLY A 471 -8.38 -30.26 4.20
CA GLY A 471 -7.16 -30.74 3.56
C GLY A 471 -7.24 -32.18 3.04
N LEU A 472 -8.38 -32.85 3.17
CA LEU A 472 -8.58 -34.21 2.66
C LEU A 472 -8.61 -34.21 1.11
N PRO A 473 -7.71 -34.95 0.42
CA PRO A 473 -7.80 -35.11 -1.02
C PRO A 473 -8.98 -36.03 -1.38
N VAL A 474 -9.87 -35.54 -2.24
CA VAL A 474 -11.08 -36.24 -2.70
C VAL A 474 -11.08 -36.33 -4.22
N GLU A 475 -11.45 -37.50 -4.76
CA GLU A 475 -11.46 -37.89 -6.18
C GLU A 475 -10.07 -37.89 -6.86
N SER A 476 -9.45 -36.71 -6.93
CA SER A 476 -8.08 -36.50 -7.40
C SER A 476 -7.54 -35.21 -6.80
N VAL A 477 -6.21 -35.07 -6.85
CA VAL A 477 -5.53 -33.83 -6.41
C VAL A 477 -5.99 -32.61 -7.23
N SER A 478 -6.17 -32.78 -8.55
CA SER A 478 -6.65 -31.71 -9.44
C SER A 478 -8.07 -31.27 -9.07
N ALA A 479 -8.98 -32.22 -8.87
CA ALA A 479 -10.36 -31.93 -8.47
C ALA A 479 -10.43 -31.19 -7.12
N SER A 480 -9.62 -31.62 -6.15
CA SER A 480 -9.56 -31.00 -4.81
C SER A 480 -9.05 -29.56 -4.87
N GLU A 481 -7.95 -29.32 -5.58
CA GLU A 481 -7.38 -27.98 -5.77
C GLU A 481 -8.32 -27.05 -6.55
N SER A 482 -9.04 -27.58 -7.54
CA SER A 482 -10.02 -26.82 -8.33
C SER A 482 -11.27 -26.44 -7.53
N PHE A 483 -11.73 -27.32 -6.64
CA PHE A 483 -12.77 -26.97 -5.67
C PHE A 483 -12.32 -25.87 -4.72
N LEU A 484 -11.11 -25.98 -4.16
CA LEU A 484 -10.56 -24.95 -3.28
C LEU A 484 -10.36 -23.61 -3.98
N TYR A 485 -10.00 -23.61 -5.27
CA TYR A 485 -9.99 -22.41 -6.09
C TYR A 485 -11.38 -21.77 -6.18
N ASP A 486 -12.44 -22.55 -6.44
CA ASP A 486 -13.81 -22.05 -6.52
C ASP A 486 -14.32 -21.51 -5.17
N VAL A 487 -13.87 -22.08 -4.05
CA VAL A 487 -14.12 -21.55 -2.70
C VAL A 487 -13.49 -20.17 -2.57
N ARG A 488 -12.21 -20.01 -2.90
CA ARG A 488 -11.53 -18.71 -2.85
C ARG A 488 -12.19 -17.69 -3.79
N LYS A 489 -12.53 -18.10 -5.01
CA LYS A 489 -13.25 -17.23 -5.96
C LYS A 489 -14.59 -16.73 -5.39
N THR A 490 -15.31 -17.59 -4.69
CA THR A 490 -16.58 -17.23 -4.04
C THR A 490 -16.36 -16.25 -2.89
N ILE A 491 -15.37 -16.47 -2.02
CA ILE A 491 -15.04 -15.52 -0.95
C ILE A 491 -14.68 -14.14 -1.54
N SER A 492 -13.81 -14.10 -2.55
CA SER A 492 -13.38 -12.83 -3.18
C SER A 492 -14.55 -12.03 -3.73
N GLU A 493 -15.52 -12.69 -4.36
CA GLU A 493 -16.70 -12.03 -4.89
C GLU A 493 -17.68 -11.59 -3.79
N LEU A 494 -17.80 -12.35 -2.69
CA LEU A 494 -18.68 -12.01 -1.57
C LEU A 494 -18.19 -10.81 -0.77
N VAL A 495 -16.88 -10.64 -0.58
CA VAL A 495 -16.32 -9.42 0.03
C VAL A 495 -16.81 -8.18 -0.73
N VAL A 496 -16.80 -8.21 -2.05
CA VAL A 496 -17.24 -7.07 -2.86
C VAL A 496 -18.77 -6.95 -2.89
N ASP A 497 -19.49 -8.03 -3.20
CA ASP A 497 -20.93 -8.00 -3.44
C ASP A 497 -21.77 -7.89 -2.16
N GLN A 498 -21.25 -8.32 -1.01
CA GLN A 498 -21.98 -8.31 0.27
C GLN A 498 -21.46 -7.23 1.23
N PHE A 499 -20.15 -7.11 1.45
CA PHE A 499 -19.63 -6.08 2.35
C PHE A 499 -19.62 -4.70 1.67
N TYR A 500 -18.77 -4.54 0.65
CA TYR A 500 -18.55 -3.23 0.05
C TYR A 500 -19.79 -2.68 -0.66
N LYS A 501 -20.52 -3.50 -1.41
CA LYS A 501 -21.75 -3.04 -2.09
C LYS A 501 -22.84 -2.64 -1.09
N THR A 502 -22.97 -3.33 0.04
CA THR A 502 -23.93 -2.95 1.08
C THR A 502 -23.54 -1.61 1.69
N LEU A 503 -22.27 -1.42 2.06
CA LEU A 503 -21.77 -0.15 2.57
C LEU A 503 -21.90 0.99 1.55
N ALA A 504 -21.63 0.75 0.27
CA ALA A 504 -21.81 1.73 -0.79
C ALA A 504 -23.27 2.15 -0.94
N ASN A 505 -24.21 1.22 -0.85
CA ASN A 505 -25.64 1.54 -0.86
C ASN A 505 -26.03 2.38 0.36
N LEU A 506 -25.57 2.01 1.56
CA LEU A 506 -25.86 2.75 2.79
C LEU A 506 -25.23 4.16 2.77
N ALA A 507 -23.99 4.30 2.32
CA ALA A 507 -23.34 5.61 2.14
C ALA A 507 -24.11 6.49 1.15
N LYS A 508 -24.54 5.91 0.01
CA LYS A 508 -25.37 6.60 -0.98
C LYS A 508 -26.72 7.03 -0.42
N GLU A 509 -27.38 6.19 0.39
CA GLU A 509 -28.63 6.53 1.07
C GLU A 509 -28.47 7.74 2.02
N GLN A 510 -27.30 7.87 2.65
CA GLN A 510 -26.97 9.03 3.50
C GLN A 510 -26.44 10.23 2.71
N GLY A 511 -26.13 10.07 1.42
CA GLY A 511 -25.56 11.12 0.57
C GLY A 511 -24.11 11.48 0.90
N VAL A 512 -23.34 10.53 1.43
CA VAL A 512 -21.93 10.72 1.84
C VAL A 512 -20.98 10.04 0.86
N THR A 513 -19.76 10.56 0.73
CA THR A 513 -18.70 9.96 -0.09
C THR A 513 -18.13 8.73 0.60
N PHE A 514 -18.04 7.61 -0.12
CA PHE A 514 -17.42 6.39 0.38
C PHE A 514 -15.95 6.29 -0.06
N THR A 515 -15.05 6.32 0.92
CA THR A 515 -13.60 6.09 0.72
C THR A 515 -13.18 4.75 1.30
N ALA A 516 -12.24 4.05 0.67
CA ALA A 516 -11.68 2.84 1.25
C ALA A 516 -10.22 2.61 0.88
N GLU A 517 -9.48 1.95 1.78
CA GLU A 517 -8.14 1.43 1.55
C GLU A 517 -8.13 -0.05 1.12
N SER A 518 -6.99 -0.73 1.26
CA SER A 518 -6.73 -2.07 0.73
C SER A 518 -7.26 -3.19 1.63
N ILE A 519 -7.69 -4.28 0.97
CA ILE A 519 -8.13 -5.55 1.60
C ILE A 519 -7.01 -6.60 1.69
N ALA A 520 -6.03 -6.51 0.78
CA ALA A 520 -4.83 -7.32 0.79
C ALA A 520 -3.79 -6.69 1.71
N PRO A 521 -2.85 -7.46 2.31
CA PRO A 521 -2.64 -8.90 2.16
C PRO A 521 -3.18 -9.73 3.35
N THR A 522 -4.35 -9.39 3.91
CA THR A 522 -4.89 -10.05 5.12
C THR A 522 -6.15 -10.89 4.84
N MET A 523 -7.13 -10.33 4.14
CA MET A 523 -8.36 -11.03 3.76
C MET A 523 -8.20 -11.67 2.39
N MET A 524 -8.54 -12.95 2.26
CA MET A 524 -8.54 -13.64 0.97
C MET A 524 -9.42 -12.87 -0.02
N SER A 525 -8.83 -12.40 -1.13
CA SER A 525 -9.49 -11.51 -2.07
C SER A 525 -8.73 -11.31 -3.39
N ASP A 526 -9.39 -10.67 -4.35
CA ASP A 526 -8.78 -9.86 -5.40
C ASP A 526 -8.65 -8.41 -4.90
N GLY A 527 -7.43 -7.99 -4.59
CA GLY A 527 -7.12 -6.70 -3.95
C GLY A 527 -7.53 -5.45 -4.75
N LEU A 528 -7.87 -5.59 -6.03
CA LEU A 528 -8.36 -4.46 -6.84
C LEU A 528 -9.89 -4.34 -6.84
N MET A 529 -10.60 -5.45 -6.65
CA MET A 529 -11.99 -5.56 -7.10
C MET A 529 -12.97 -4.72 -6.27
N HIS A 530 -12.70 -4.44 -4.99
CA HIS A 530 -13.58 -3.62 -4.16
C HIS A 530 -13.61 -2.16 -4.59
N TYR A 531 -12.53 -1.65 -5.19
CA TYR A 531 -12.44 -0.25 -5.61
C TYR A 531 -13.49 0.15 -6.66
N LYS A 532 -14.12 -0.81 -7.36
CA LYS A 532 -15.24 -0.50 -8.27
C LYS A 532 -16.45 0.08 -7.54
N THR A 533 -16.65 -0.30 -6.28
CA THR A 533 -17.83 0.05 -5.48
C THR A 533 -17.70 1.34 -4.67
N VAL A 534 -16.47 1.84 -4.45
CA VAL A 534 -16.21 3.04 -3.65
C VAL A 534 -16.09 4.28 -4.52
N ASP A 535 -16.26 5.46 -3.93
CA ASP A 535 -16.15 6.73 -4.66
C ASP A 535 -14.69 7.17 -4.80
N VAL A 536 -13.89 6.97 -3.74
CA VAL A 536 -12.49 7.39 -3.68
C VAL A 536 -11.62 6.26 -3.12
N PRO A 537 -10.87 5.55 -3.98
CA PRO A 537 -9.80 4.64 -3.57
C PRO A 537 -8.71 5.38 -2.79
N MET A 538 -8.10 4.69 -1.81
CA MET A 538 -7.09 5.26 -0.95
C MET A 538 -5.90 4.29 -0.78
N GLY A 539 -4.68 4.76 -1.07
CA GLY A 539 -3.44 4.02 -0.83
C GLY A 539 -2.75 4.45 0.46
N GLU A 540 -1.58 3.92 0.74
CA GLU A 540 -0.82 4.24 1.96
C GLU A 540 0.69 4.29 1.67
N PHE A 541 1.40 5.27 2.21
CA PHE A 541 2.87 5.32 2.10
C PHE A 541 3.53 5.81 3.39
N TRP A 542 4.67 5.21 3.72
CA TRP A 542 5.34 5.43 4.99
C TRP A 542 6.63 6.23 4.86
N LEU A 543 6.93 7.01 5.89
CA LEU A 543 8.20 7.70 6.05
C LEU A 543 9.15 6.83 6.89
N ASN A 544 10.36 6.61 6.38
CA ASN A 544 11.47 5.98 7.11
C ASN A 544 11.14 4.64 7.79
N SER A 545 10.16 3.89 7.25
CA SER A 545 9.60 2.70 7.89
C SER A 545 9.51 1.52 6.90
N PRO A 546 10.62 1.08 6.29
CA PRO A 546 10.61 0.08 5.22
C PRO A 546 9.94 -1.25 5.59
N THR A 547 9.89 -1.59 6.87
CA THR A 547 9.22 -2.81 7.35
C THR A 547 7.69 -2.72 7.35
N HIS A 548 7.15 -1.50 7.42
CA HIS A 548 5.71 -1.23 7.51
C HIS A 548 5.16 -0.52 6.27
N ASP A 549 6.04 0.00 5.40
CA ASP A 549 5.63 0.60 4.14
C ASP A 549 4.85 -0.39 3.25
N LYS A 550 3.84 0.12 2.54
CA LYS A 550 2.87 -0.66 1.77
C LYS A 550 2.80 -0.24 0.29
N PRO A 551 3.90 -0.32 -0.47
CA PRO A 551 3.92 0.11 -1.87
C PRO A 551 2.96 -0.68 -2.76
N ASN A 552 2.61 -1.92 -2.41
CA ASN A 552 1.61 -2.70 -3.17
C ASN A 552 0.17 -2.22 -2.87
N ASP A 553 -0.12 -1.78 -1.65
CA ASP A 553 -1.40 -1.12 -1.31
C ASP A 553 -1.57 0.19 -2.10
N MET A 554 -0.49 0.95 -2.27
CA MET A 554 -0.48 2.14 -3.13
C MET A 554 -0.84 1.80 -4.58
N LEU A 555 -0.21 0.77 -5.17
CA LEU A 555 -0.50 0.34 -6.53
C LEU A 555 -1.89 -0.30 -6.68
N ASP A 556 -2.42 -0.93 -5.63
CA ASP A 556 -3.78 -1.45 -5.62
C ASP A 556 -4.80 -0.33 -5.75
N ALA A 557 -4.66 0.73 -4.94
CA ALA A 557 -5.56 1.89 -4.99
C ALA A 557 -5.48 2.64 -6.32
N ILE A 558 -4.26 2.87 -6.83
CA ILE A 558 -4.05 3.58 -8.11
C ILE A 558 -4.58 2.77 -9.28
N SER A 559 -4.20 1.50 -9.38
CA SER A 559 -4.66 0.62 -10.46
C SER A 559 -6.19 0.46 -10.41
N GLY A 560 -6.74 0.20 -9.22
CA GLY A 560 -8.18 0.11 -8.99
C GLY A 560 -8.91 1.38 -9.41
N ALA A 561 -8.39 2.56 -9.06
CA ALA A 561 -8.96 3.83 -9.47
C ALA A 561 -8.97 4.01 -10.99
N HIS A 562 -7.84 3.75 -11.65
CA HIS A 562 -7.72 3.92 -13.10
C HIS A 562 -8.64 2.96 -13.86
N ILE A 563 -8.59 1.66 -13.56
CA ILE A 563 -9.39 0.66 -14.28
C ILE A 563 -10.89 0.82 -14.04
N TYR A 564 -11.31 1.35 -12.88
CA TYR A 564 -12.71 1.58 -12.51
C TYR A 564 -13.18 3.05 -12.61
N GLY A 565 -12.35 3.94 -13.18
CA GLY A 565 -12.75 5.30 -13.54
C GLY A 565 -12.95 6.26 -12.36
N LYS A 566 -12.18 6.08 -11.28
CA LYS A 566 -12.19 6.96 -10.11
C LYS A 566 -11.09 8.03 -10.30
N ASN A 567 -11.50 9.30 -10.40
CA ASN A 567 -10.55 10.38 -10.70
C ASN A 567 -9.74 10.84 -9.48
N ILE A 568 -10.35 10.80 -8.29
CA ILE A 568 -9.69 11.17 -7.04
C ILE A 568 -9.11 9.91 -6.42
N ILE A 569 -7.84 9.97 -6.08
CA ILE A 569 -7.08 8.88 -5.45
C ILE A 569 -6.45 9.45 -4.19
N GLN A 570 -6.96 9.01 -3.05
CA GLN A 570 -6.45 9.43 -1.75
C GLN A 570 -5.21 8.63 -1.35
N ALA A 571 -4.46 9.16 -0.38
CA ALA A 571 -3.44 8.38 0.30
C ALA A 571 -3.31 8.74 1.78
N GLU A 572 -3.27 7.73 2.64
CA GLU A 572 -2.68 7.87 3.97
C GLU A 572 -1.19 8.17 3.80
N ALA A 573 -0.77 9.32 4.33
CA ALA A 573 0.50 9.92 3.98
C ALA A 573 1.43 10.10 5.19
N PHE A 574 2.68 9.64 5.05
CA PHE A 574 3.79 9.85 5.98
C PHE A 574 3.72 9.08 7.30
N THR A 575 2.95 8.00 7.34
CA THR A 575 2.90 7.10 8.49
C THR A 575 4.31 6.65 8.86
N THR A 576 4.67 6.75 10.14
CA THR A 576 6.05 6.53 10.59
C THR A 576 6.05 5.66 11.84
N VAL A 577 6.62 4.45 11.76
CA VAL A 577 6.59 3.48 12.86
C VAL A 577 7.29 3.98 14.12
N ARG A 578 8.35 4.79 13.96
CA ARG A 578 9.07 5.46 15.06
C ARG A 578 9.63 6.78 14.60
N MET A 579 9.18 7.84 15.25
CA MET A 579 9.60 9.21 14.97
C MET A 579 10.81 9.64 15.77
N ASP A 580 11.59 10.55 15.18
CA ASP A 580 12.80 11.13 15.77
C ASP A 580 12.66 12.64 16.07
N TRP A 581 11.47 13.22 15.85
CA TRP A 581 11.18 14.64 16.04
C TRP A 581 12.06 15.58 15.20
N ASN A 582 12.71 15.05 14.16
CA ASN A 582 13.57 15.78 13.22
C ASN A 582 12.94 15.93 11.82
N GLU A 583 11.69 15.53 11.68
CA GLU A 583 10.92 15.57 10.45
C GLU A 583 10.49 17.02 10.15
N SER A 584 10.66 17.43 8.89
CA SER A 584 10.30 18.77 8.40
C SER A 584 9.79 18.68 6.96
N PRO A 585 9.02 19.65 6.46
CA PRO A 585 8.57 19.63 5.07
C PRO A 585 9.68 19.36 4.05
N ALA A 586 10.88 19.91 4.27
CA ALA A 586 12.02 19.78 3.38
C ALA A 586 12.46 18.33 3.14
N ASN A 587 12.53 17.51 4.21
CA ASN A 587 13.03 16.13 4.12
C ASN A 587 11.94 15.10 3.79
N MET A 588 10.68 15.53 3.74
CA MET A 588 9.55 14.68 3.35
C MET A 588 9.11 14.89 1.89
N LYS A 589 9.56 15.98 1.25
CA LYS A 589 9.09 16.39 -0.09
C LYS A 589 9.28 15.30 -1.15
N THR A 590 10.44 14.66 -1.24
CA THR A 590 10.67 13.65 -2.30
C THR A 590 9.78 12.42 -2.13
N LEU A 591 9.42 12.05 -0.89
CA LEU A 591 8.45 10.99 -0.60
C LEU A 591 7.04 11.36 -1.07
N GLN A 592 6.63 12.59 -0.83
CA GLN A 592 5.38 13.11 -1.37
C GLN A 592 5.37 13.04 -2.90
N ASP A 593 6.41 13.60 -3.53
CA ASP A 593 6.48 13.76 -4.98
C ASP A 593 6.49 12.43 -5.73
N ARG A 594 7.22 11.42 -5.24
CA ARG A 594 7.21 10.11 -5.92
C ARG A 594 5.86 9.43 -5.86
N ASN A 595 5.09 9.62 -4.79
CA ASN A 595 3.74 9.08 -4.72
C ASN A 595 2.75 9.86 -5.60
N TYR A 596 2.90 11.18 -5.73
CA TYR A 596 2.17 11.95 -6.76
C TYR A 596 2.44 11.44 -8.16
N ALA A 597 3.70 11.12 -8.46
CA ALA A 597 4.08 10.56 -9.75
C ALA A 597 3.56 9.13 -9.98
N LEU A 598 3.34 8.34 -8.91
CA LEU A 598 2.66 7.05 -9.03
C LEU A 598 1.19 7.23 -9.46
N GLY A 599 0.49 8.25 -8.95
CA GLY A 599 -0.87 8.57 -9.39
C GLY A 599 -1.79 9.19 -8.34
N ILE A 600 -1.38 9.26 -7.07
CA ILE A 600 -2.23 9.88 -6.04
C ILE A 600 -2.44 11.37 -6.35
N ASN A 601 -3.58 11.91 -5.92
CA ASN A 601 -3.87 13.33 -6.12
C ASN A 601 -4.67 13.96 -4.98
N LYS A 602 -4.74 13.30 -3.82
CA LYS A 602 -5.31 13.85 -2.59
C LYS A 602 -4.67 13.23 -1.34
N LEU A 603 -3.91 14.00 -0.58
CA LEU A 603 -3.26 13.54 0.65
C LEU A 603 -4.20 13.59 1.85
N SER A 604 -4.07 12.59 2.71
CA SER A 604 -4.56 12.55 4.08
C SER A 604 -3.37 12.34 5.01
N TYR A 605 -2.90 13.40 5.68
CA TYR A 605 -1.72 13.29 6.55
C TYR A 605 -2.00 12.38 7.74
N HIS A 606 -1.20 11.31 7.86
CA HIS A 606 -1.10 10.50 9.06
C HIS A 606 0.06 11.03 9.90
N VAL A 607 -0.14 11.65 11.07
CA VAL A 607 -1.43 11.83 11.74
C VAL A 607 -1.48 13.15 12.51
N PHE A 608 -2.66 13.79 12.52
CA PHE A 608 -2.97 14.86 13.44
C PHE A 608 -3.50 14.21 14.74
N THR A 609 -2.66 14.06 15.77
CA THR A 609 -3.15 13.56 17.06
C THR A 609 -3.79 14.70 17.85
N HIS A 610 -4.98 14.47 18.40
CA HIS A 610 -5.64 15.44 19.26
C HIS A 610 -4.84 15.64 20.55
N ASN A 611 -4.44 16.88 20.81
CA ASN A 611 -3.83 17.26 22.08
C ASN A 611 -4.88 17.97 22.97
N PRO A 612 -5.37 17.35 24.06
CA PRO A 612 -6.42 17.94 24.89
C PRO A 612 -5.91 19.10 25.76
N TRP A 613 -4.59 19.29 25.87
CA TRP A 613 -3.97 20.36 26.63
C TRP A 613 -3.58 21.53 25.74
N VAL A 614 -4.00 22.73 26.08
CA VAL A 614 -3.55 23.97 25.41
C VAL A 614 -2.22 24.50 25.95
N ASP A 615 -1.73 23.93 27.05
CA ASP A 615 -0.54 24.35 27.81
C ASP A 615 0.61 23.32 27.79
N ARG A 616 0.47 22.20 27.06
CA ARG A 616 1.52 21.17 26.92
C ARG A 616 1.95 21.03 25.47
N LYS A 617 3.27 21.08 25.24
CA LYS A 617 3.90 20.95 23.92
C LYS A 617 5.09 19.98 23.98
N PRO A 618 5.31 19.13 22.97
CA PRO A 618 4.47 18.90 21.79
C PRO A 618 3.13 18.20 22.04
N GLY A 619 2.91 17.69 23.26
CA GLY A 619 1.62 17.14 23.68
C GLY A 619 1.40 15.66 23.35
N MET A 620 0.14 15.29 23.19
CA MET A 620 -0.29 13.91 22.89
C MET A 620 0.23 13.44 21.52
N THR A 621 0.55 12.15 21.41
CA THR A 621 0.87 11.45 20.17
C THR A 621 0.28 10.03 20.18
N LEU A 622 0.28 9.35 19.03
CA LEU A 622 -0.07 7.94 18.89
C LEU A 622 1.09 7.02 19.37
N ASP A 623 1.39 7.04 20.66
CA ASP A 623 2.37 6.15 21.33
C ASP A 623 3.74 6.00 20.60
N GLY A 624 4.19 7.05 19.88
CA GLY A 624 5.47 7.06 19.16
C GLY A 624 5.39 6.91 17.63
N VAL A 625 4.19 6.62 17.10
CA VAL A 625 3.90 6.56 15.66
C VAL A 625 3.58 7.96 15.15
N GLY A 626 4.18 8.36 14.03
CA GLY A 626 3.96 9.65 13.37
C GLY A 626 3.35 9.50 11.98
N LEU A 627 3.44 10.51 11.12
CA LEU A 627 4.03 11.84 11.33
C LEU A 627 3.33 12.60 12.47
N TYR A 628 4.08 13.35 13.27
CA TYR A 628 3.51 14.23 14.28
C TYR A 628 3.00 15.54 13.64
N PHE A 629 1.95 15.46 12.83
CA PHE A 629 1.41 16.58 12.05
C PHE A 629 0.27 17.29 12.80
N GLN A 630 0.60 18.02 13.87
CA GLN A 630 -0.39 18.70 14.72
C GLN A 630 0.01 20.13 15.09
N ARG A 631 -0.94 20.90 15.62
CA ARG A 631 -0.83 22.34 15.93
C ARG A 631 0.40 22.75 16.76
N ASP A 632 0.93 21.83 17.56
CA ASP A 632 2.04 22.06 18.48
C ASP A 632 3.42 21.77 17.87
N GLN A 633 3.50 21.42 16.58
CA GLN A 633 4.76 21.40 15.85
C GLN A 633 5.42 22.78 15.83
N THR A 634 6.74 22.83 16.01
CA THR A 634 7.51 24.09 15.96
C THR A 634 7.23 24.84 14.66
N TRP A 635 7.22 24.13 13.54
CA TRP A 635 7.05 24.67 12.20
C TRP A 635 5.58 24.77 11.75
N TRP A 636 4.57 24.54 12.60
CA TRP A 636 3.17 24.49 12.18
C TRP A 636 2.74 25.72 11.35
N LYS A 637 3.00 26.94 11.86
CA LYS A 637 2.63 28.20 11.18
C LYS A 637 3.29 28.32 9.79
N ALA A 638 4.61 28.21 9.74
CA ALA A 638 5.37 28.31 8.49
C ALA A 638 5.08 27.13 7.54
N GLY A 639 4.73 25.97 8.09
CA GLY A 639 4.35 24.75 7.38
C GLY A 639 3.11 24.90 6.49
N LYS A 640 2.33 25.98 6.64
CA LYS A 640 1.30 26.37 5.68
C LYS A 640 1.82 26.42 4.24
N ALA A 641 3.07 26.80 4.02
CA ALA A 641 3.68 26.83 2.69
C ALA A 641 3.78 25.43 2.04
N TRP A 642 3.98 24.39 2.85
CA TRP A 642 4.00 23.00 2.40
C TRP A 642 2.60 22.49 2.06
N VAL A 643 1.60 22.84 2.88
CA VAL A 643 0.20 22.51 2.61
C VAL A 643 -0.30 23.23 1.34
N ALA A 644 0.09 24.48 1.12
CA ALA A 644 -0.22 25.22 -0.10
C ALA A 644 0.45 24.60 -1.35
N TYR A 645 1.66 24.06 -1.22
CA TYR A 645 2.28 23.26 -2.27
C TYR A 645 1.46 22.01 -2.58
N ALA A 646 1.00 21.28 -1.56
CA ALA A 646 0.14 20.12 -1.75
C ALA A 646 -1.17 20.49 -2.47
N GLU A 647 -1.84 21.56 -2.05
CA GLU A 647 -3.08 22.05 -2.68
C GLU A 647 -2.89 22.34 -4.17
N ARG A 648 -1.84 23.09 -4.53
CA ARG A 648 -1.56 23.46 -5.93
C ARG A 648 -1.19 22.26 -6.80
N THR A 649 -0.39 21.35 -6.26
CA THR A 649 -0.01 20.11 -6.94
C THR A 649 -1.23 19.21 -7.17
N GLN A 650 -2.05 19.00 -6.13
CA GLN A 650 -3.28 18.22 -6.21
C GLN A 650 -4.29 18.83 -7.19
N ASN A 651 -4.41 20.16 -7.25
CA ASN A 651 -5.30 20.82 -8.19
C ASN A 651 -4.97 20.46 -9.65
N LEU A 652 -3.70 20.44 -10.03
CA LEU A 652 -3.27 20.04 -11.38
C LEU A 652 -3.37 18.52 -11.58
N LEU A 653 -3.02 17.71 -10.57
CA LEU A 653 -3.08 16.25 -10.65
C LEU A 653 -4.51 15.67 -10.60
N GLN A 654 -5.52 16.49 -10.42
CA GLN A 654 -6.94 16.11 -10.52
C GLN A 654 -7.57 16.46 -11.88
N GLN A 655 -6.87 17.20 -12.75
CA GLN A 655 -7.38 17.61 -14.06
C GLN A 655 -7.24 16.50 -15.10
N GLY A 656 -8.19 16.41 -16.03
CA GLY A 656 -8.18 15.39 -17.08
C GLY A 656 -8.11 13.96 -16.56
N LYS A 657 -7.53 13.06 -17.36
CA LYS A 657 -7.32 11.64 -17.03
C LYS A 657 -5.82 11.31 -17.00
N PRO A 658 -5.38 10.34 -16.20
CA PRO A 658 -4.01 9.84 -16.26
C PRO A 658 -3.71 9.23 -17.64
N VAL A 659 -2.49 9.43 -18.13
CA VAL A 659 -1.99 8.83 -19.37
C VAL A 659 -1.11 7.63 -19.03
N VAL A 660 -1.62 6.43 -19.31
CA VAL A 660 -0.97 5.16 -18.99
C VAL A 660 -1.02 4.25 -20.21
N ASP A 661 0.11 3.97 -20.84
CA ASP A 661 0.14 3.23 -22.11
C ASP A 661 0.11 1.71 -21.94
N ILE A 662 0.49 1.19 -20.76
CA ILE A 662 0.70 -0.24 -20.52
C ILE A 662 -0.26 -0.71 -19.41
N THR A 663 -0.80 -1.92 -19.54
CA THR A 663 -1.55 -2.54 -18.45
C THR A 663 -1.12 -3.99 -18.26
N VAL A 664 -1.02 -4.44 -17.00
CA VAL A 664 -0.42 -5.72 -16.59
C VAL A 664 -1.48 -6.61 -15.92
N PHE A 665 -1.68 -7.80 -16.46
CA PHE A 665 -2.68 -8.74 -15.96
C PHE A 665 -2.21 -9.34 -14.64
N THR A 666 -3.07 -9.29 -13.62
CA THR A 666 -2.75 -9.82 -12.28
C THR A 666 -2.78 -11.35 -12.20
N GLY A 667 -3.20 -12.04 -13.26
CA GLY A 667 -3.46 -13.47 -13.26
C GLY A 667 -4.82 -13.85 -12.66
N GLU A 668 -5.07 -15.15 -12.57
CA GLU A 668 -6.32 -15.69 -12.01
C GLU A 668 -6.16 -16.39 -10.66
N GLU A 669 -4.94 -16.58 -10.15
CA GLU A 669 -4.74 -17.11 -8.79
C GLU A 669 -5.48 -16.26 -7.75
N LEU A 670 -5.82 -16.90 -6.62
CA LEU A 670 -6.44 -16.25 -5.48
C LEU A 670 -5.74 -16.66 -4.17
N PRO A 671 -5.49 -15.72 -3.24
CA PRO A 671 -5.67 -14.28 -3.42
C PRO A 671 -4.77 -13.68 -4.52
N ARG A 672 -5.09 -12.48 -5.00
CA ARG A 672 -4.27 -11.71 -5.96
C ARG A 672 -4.38 -10.22 -5.67
N ARG A 673 -3.46 -9.44 -6.24
CA ARG A 673 -3.41 -7.97 -6.14
C ARG A 673 -2.57 -7.38 -7.28
N SER A 674 -2.33 -6.07 -7.28
CA SER A 674 -1.46 -5.43 -8.26
C SER A 674 -0.04 -6.01 -8.27
N VAL A 675 0.65 -5.81 -9.40
CA VAL A 675 1.99 -6.35 -9.62
C VAL A 675 3.02 -5.25 -9.43
N LEU A 676 3.89 -5.39 -8.44
CA LEU A 676 5.01 -4.49 -8.19
C LEU A 676 6.03 -4.51 -9.35
N PRO A 677 6.74 -3.40 -9.62
CA PRO A 677 7.65 -3.29 -10.75
C PRO A 677 8.84 -4.27 -10.68
N ASP A 678 9.33 -4.61 -9.48
CA ASP A 678 10.40 -5.60 -9.29
C ASP A 678 10.02 -6.98 -9.83
N ARG A 679 8.72 -7.31 -9.80
CA ARG A 679 8.18 -8.58 -10.30
C ARG A 679 8.06 -8.63 -11.83
N LEU A 680 8.21 -7.50 -12.52
CA LEU A 680 8.10 -7.41 -13.97
C LEU A 680 9.44 -7.43 -14.69
N VAL A 681 10.55 -7.39 -13.95
CA VAL A 681 11.91 -7.36 -14.53
C VAL A 681 12.19 -8.58 -15.41
N GLU A 682 11.71 -9.78 -15.03
CA GLU A 682 11.86 -10.99 -15.85
C GLU A 682 10.93 -10.99 -17.07
N THR A 683 9.81 -10.27 -17.03
CA THR A 683 8.85 -10.20 -18.14
C THR A 683 9.26 -9.14 -19.18
N LEU A 684 9.78 -8.00 -18.73
CA LEU A 684 10.12 -6.84 -19.56
C LEU A 684 11.60 -6.38 -19.39
N PRO A 685 12.60 -7.29 -19.41
CA PRO A 685 13.97 -6.96 -19.03
C PRO A 685 14.59 -5.84 -19.88
N GLY A 686 14.26 -5.76 -21.17
CA GLY A 686 14.77 -4.69 -22.05
C GLY A 686 14.25 -3.30 -21.68
N ILE A 687 13.01 -3.20 -21.21
CA ILE A 687 12.36 -1.94 -20.82
C ILE A 687 12.94 -1.42 -19.50
N PHE A 688 13.13 -2.31 -18.51
CA PHE A 688 13.79 -1.96 -17.24
C PHE A 688 15.28 -1.66 -17.41
N GLY A 689 15.93 -2.28 -18.41
CA GLY A 689 17.33 -2.13 -18.77
C GLY A 689 18.30 -2.96 -17.94
N ALA A 690 19.47 -3.24 -18.54
CA ALA A 690 20.43 -4.22 -18.04
C ALA A 690 20.98 -3.94 -16.62
N ASP A 691 21.12 -2.66 -16.24
CA ASP A 691 21.58 -2.28 -14.90
C ASP A 691 20.56 -2.59 -13.81
N VAL A 692 19.25 -2.46 -14.10
CA VAL A 692 18.18 -2.86 -13.16
C VAL A 692 18.14 -4.38 -13.05
N VAL A 693 18.18 -5.09 -14.18
CA VAL A 693 18.22 -6.57 -14.21
C VAL A 693 19.38 -7.12 -13.37
N GLU A 694 20.58 -6.57 -13.52
CA GLU A 694 21.75 -7.00 -12.75
C GLU A 694 21.64 -6.61 -11.27
N SER A 695 21.07 -5.44 -10.95
CA SER A 695 20.85 -5.04 -9.55
C SER A 695 19.85 -5.95 -8.83
N GLU A 696 18.77 -6.35 -9.51
CA GLU A 696 17.77 -7.26 -8.96
C GLU A 696 18.31 -8.67 -8.78
N LYS A 697 19.08 -9.16 -9.73
CA LYS A 697 19.79 -10.44 -9.60
C LYS A 697 20.66 -10.47 -8.34
N LYS A 698 21.39 -9.38 -8.05
CA LYS A 698 22.21 -9.26 -6.83
C LYS A 698 21.36 -9.18 -5.56
N ARG A 699 20.32 -8.34 -5.57
CA ARG A 699 19.41 -8.17 -4.43
C ARG A 699 18.72 -9.49 -4.05
N LEU A 700 18.18 -10.20 -5.03
CA LEU A 700 17.46 -11.47 -4.84
C LEU A 700 18.38 -12.65 -4.52
N ALA A 701 19.66 -12.62 -4.94
CA ALA A 701 20.65 -13.58 -4.48
C ALA A 701 20.87 -13.53 -2.96
N ASN A 702 20.65 -12.35 -2.36
CA ASN A 702 20.63 -12.10 -0.92
C ASN A 702 21.81 -12.73 -0.15
N VAL A 703 23.02 -12.65 -0.71
CA VAL A 703 24.21 -13.30 -0.17
C VAL A 703 24.49 -12.81 1.25
N ASN A 704 24.64 -13.75 2.19
CA ASN A 704 24.85 -13.53 3.64
C ASN A 704 23.68 -12.86 4.39
N GLU A 705 22.52 -12.73 3.75
CA GLU A 705 21.27 -12.24 4.37
C GLU A 705 21.46 -10.98 5.24
N PRO A 706 22.03 -9.89 4.67
CA PRO A 706 22.42 -8.71 5.43
C PRO A 706 21.23 -8.07 6.16
N LEU A 707 21.50 -7.49 7.32
CA LEU A 707 20.52 -6.77 8.12
C LEU A 707 20.83 -5.27 8.14
N ARG A 708 19.79 -4.45 8.20
CA ARG A 708 19.88 -3.00 8.45
C ARG A 708 18.93 -2.58 9.56
N GLN A 709 19.06 -1.36 10.04
CA GLN A 709 18.24 -0.80 11.11
C GLN A 709 17.67 0.55 10.71
N ILE A 710 16.42 0.53 10.22
CA ILE A 710 15.68 1.72 9.78
C ILE A 710 14.21 1.54 10.18
N PRO A 711 13.63 2.43 11.00
CA PRO A 711 14.31 3.45 11.80
C PRO A 711 15.13 2.80 12.94
N ALA A 712 15.74 3.63 13.79
CA ALA A 712 16.50 3.15 14.94
C ALA A 712 15.69 2.15 15.81
N GLY A 713 16.32 1.03 16.15
CA GLY A 713 15.69 -0.05 16.92
C GLY A 713 14.77 -0.98 16.12
N VAL A 714 14.70 -0.89 14.78
CA VAL A 714 13.92 -1.80 13.92
C VAL A 714 14.85 -2.55 12.97
N THR A 715 15.35 -3.70 13.40
CA THR A 715 16.29 -4.53 12.60
C THR A 715 15.53 -5.44 11.63
N HIS A 716 15.91 -5.40 10.35
CA HIS A 716 15.24 -6.14 9.28
C HIS A 716 16.20 -6.44 8.12
N SER A 717 15.75 -7.24 7.15
CA SER A 717 16.47 -7.60 5.92
C SER A 717 16.87 -6.35 5.13
N ALA A 718 18.17 -6.21 4.82
CA ALA A 718 18.67 -5.04 4.10
C ALA A 718 18.31 -5.04 2.61
N ASN A 719 18.11 -6.21 2.01
CA ASN A 719 17.83 -6.37 0.58
C ASN A 719 16.32 -6.36 0.24
N MET A 720 15.48 -5.83 1.13
CA MET A 720 14.07 -5.56 0.79
C MET A 720 14.01 -4.62 -0.42
N ALA A 721 12.96 -4.72 -1.24
CA ALA A 721 12.75 -3.76 -2.33
C ALA A 721 12.32 -2.42 -1.73
N ASP A 722 13.16 -1.39 -1.85
CA ASP A 722 12.86 -0.05 -1.36
C ASP A 722 12.18 0.79 -2.46
N PRO A 723 10.95 1.32 -2.25
CA PRO A 723 10.21 2.06 -3.27
C PRO A 723 10.94 3.29 -3.84
N GLU A 724 11.83 3.90 -3.07
CA GLU A 724 12.65 5.03 -3.54
C GLU A 724 13.60 4.65 -4.70
N ASN A 725 13.96 3.37 -4.84
CA ASN A 725 14.80 2.86 -5.92
C ASN A 725 13.99 2.46 -7.18
N TRP A 726 12.66 2.57 -7.13
CA TRP A 726 11.74 2.17 -8.21
C TRP A 726 11.04 3.36 -8.87
N VAL A 727 11.70 4.53 -8.88
CA VAL A 727 11.22 5.74 -9.55
C VAL A 727 11.39 5.63 -11.07
N ASN A 728 10.31 5.91 -11.82
CA ASN A 728 10.27 5.81 -13.30
C ASN A 728 10.87 4.49 -13.84
N PRO A 729 10.38 3.33 -13.36
CA PRO A 729 11.09 2.07 -13.55
C PRO A 729 11.03 1.56 -15.00
N LEU A 730 10.03 1.98 -15.77
CA LEU A 730 9.89 1.67 -17.20
C LEU A 730 10.49 2.75 -18.12
N ARG A 731 11.31 3.67 -17.57
CA ARG A 731 12.13 4.63 -18.33
C ARG A 731 11.37 5.48 -19.36
N GLY A 732 10.21 6.02 -18.97
CA GLY A 732 9.39 6.88 -19.81
C GLY A 732 8.00 6.33 -20.18
N TYR A 733 7.63 5.19 -19.61
CA TYR A 733 6.28 4.62 -19.69
C TYR A 733 5.68 4.49 -18.28
N ALA A 734 4.35 4.54 -18.19
CA ALA A 734 3.57 4.21 -16.99
C ALA A 734 2.77 2.92 -17.22
N TYR A 735 2.41 2.22 -16.14
CA TYR A 735 1.54 1.05 -16.21
C TYR A 735 0.53 1.00 -15.06
N ASP A 736 -0.60 0.36 -15.32
CA ASP A 736 -1.56 -0.08 -14.30
C ASP A 736 -1.60 -1.60 -14.22
N SER A 737 -1.98 -2.15 -13.07
CA SER A 737 -2.42 -3.56 -13.01
C SER A 737 -3.90 -3.68 -13.36
N PHE A 738 -4.33 -4.80 -13.96
CA PHE A 738 -5.74 -5.08 -14.23
C PHE A 738 -6.10 -6.52 -13.92
N ASN A 739 -7.34 -6.71 -13.45
CA ASN A 739 -7.87 -7.99 -13.01
C ASN A 739 -8.83 -8.61 -14.06
N PRO A 740 -9.27 -9.87 -13.86
CA PRO A 740 -10.24 -10.51 -14.75
C PRO A 740 -11.58 -9.76 -14.88
N ASP A 741 -12.00 -9.03 -13.84
CA ASP A 741 -13.25 -8.26 -13.83
C ASP A 741 -13.21 -7.10 -14.84
N ALA A 742 -12.14 -6.28 -14.82
CA ALA A 742 -11.94 -5.22 -15.81
C ALA A 742 -11.71 -5.77 -17.23
N LEU A 743 -11.00 -6.90 -17.36
CA LEU A 743 -10.79 -7.54 -18.66
C LEU A 743 -12.09 -7.98 -19.31
N ALA A 744 -13.04 -8.51 -18.54
CA ALA A 744 -14.30 -9.07 -19.06
C ALA A 744 -15.10 -8.06 -19.90
N THR A 745 -15.08 -6.77 -19.54
CA THR A 745 -15.81 -5.71 -20.24
C THR A 745 -14.94 -4.90 -21.22
N ALA A 746 -13.63 -5.16 -21.28
CA ALA A 746 -12.71 -4.46 -22.18
C ALA A 746 -13.10 -4.60 -23.66
N THR A 747 -12.80 -3.56 -24.45
CA THR A 747 -13.04 -3.50 -25.90
C THR A 747 -11.82 -2.94 -26.62
N VAL A 748 -11.77 -3.01 -27.95
CA VAL A 748 -10.70 -2.37 -28.74
C VAL A 748 -11.25 -1.20 -29.54
N LYS A 749 -10.60 -0.04 -29.47
CA LYS A 749 -10.92 1.16 -30.26
C LYS A 749 -9.64 1.75 -30.84
N GLY A 750 -9.52 1.75 -32.17
CA GLY A 750 -8.33 2.29 -32.83
C GLY A 750 -7.03 1.53 -32.53
N GLY A 751 -7.11 0.25 -32.14
CA GLY A 751 -5.98 -0.57 -31.71
C GLY A 751 -5.68 -0.52 -30.20
N ASP A 752 -6.21 0.48 -29.49
CA ASP A 752 -6.08 0.58 -28.04
C ASP A 752 -7.15 -0.27 -27.34
N VAL A 753 -6.78 -0.91 -26.23
CA VAL A 753 -7.72 -1.58 -25.35
C VAL A 753 -8.34 -0.56 -24.40
N VAL A 754 -9.66 -0.50 -24.41
CA VAL A 754 -10.46 0.47 -23.65
C VAL A 754 -11.34 -0.28 -22.65
N PHE A 755 -11.15 0.01 -21.37
CA PHE A 755 -11.99 -0.50 -20.29
C PHE A 755 -13.28 0.31 -20.17
N GLU A 756 -14.26 -0.21 -19.42
CA GLU A 756 -15.57 0.43 -19.24
C GLU A 756 -15.47 1.83 -18.62
N SER A 757 -14.46 2.05 -17.76
CA SER A 757 -14.09 3.36 -17.21
C SER A 757 -13.64 4.40 -18.25
N GLY A 758 -13.31 3.95 -19.46
CA GLY A 758 -12.67 4.75 -20.49
C GLY A 758 -11.16 4.91 -20.31
N ALA A 759 -10.53 4.18 -19.38
CA ALA A 759 -9.08 4.00 -19.39
C ALA A 759 -8.65 3.30 -20.68
N LYS A 760 -7.52 3.73 -21.26
CA LYS A 760 -7.06 3.30 -22.58
C LYS A 760 -5.61 2.85 -22.50
N TYR A 761 -5.31 1.68 -23.02
CA TYR A 761 -3.98 1.09 -22.98
C TYR A 761 -3.57 0.62 -24.38
N LYS A 762 -2.31 0.85 -24.74
CA LYS A 762 -1.75 0.45 -26.03
C LYS A 762 -1.18 -0.97 -26.00
N ILE A 763 -0.74 -1.43 -24.83
CA ILE A 763 -0.14 -2.76 -24.63
C ILE A 763 -0.75 -3.43 -23.40
N LEU A 764 -1.21 -4.67 -23.58
CA LEU A 764 -1.55 -5.58 -22.47
C LEU A 764 -0.38 -6.52 -22.22
N VAL A 765 -0.02 -6.72 -20.96
CA VAL A 765 1.04 -7.65 -20.54
C VAL A 765 0.41 -8.77 -19.73
N PHE A 766 0.41 -9.99 -20.28
CA PHE A 766 0.05 -11.22 -19.58
C PHE A 766 1.33 -11.86 -19.06
N THR A 767 1.58 -11.68 -17.76
CA THR A 767 2.76 -12.20 -17.07
C THR A 767 2.72 -13.72 -16.98
N GLY A 768 3.89 -14.33 -16.87
CA GLY A 768 4.03 -15.77 -16.70
C GLY A 768 4.05 -16.15 -15.23
N LYS A 769 4.97 -17.05 -14.89
CA LYS A 769 5.26 -17.39 -13.51
C LYS A 769 5.70 -16.16 -12.70
N LEU A 770 4.90 -15.80 -11.69
CA LEU A 770 5.26 -14.82 -10.66
C LEU A 770 5.26 -15.48 -9.28
N LYS A 771 5.89 -14.83 -8.30
CA LYS A 771 5.85 -15.28 -6.89
C LYS A 771 4.42 -15.36 -6.34
N MET A 772 3.58 -14.40 -6.72
CA MET A 772 2.15 -14.33 -6.39
C MET A 772 1.24 -15.10 -7.36
N ASN A 773 1.78 -15.58 -8.48
CA ASN A 773 1.05 -16.42 -9.43
C ASN A 773 1.89 -17.68 -9.76
N PRO A 774 2.18 -18.54 -8.77
CA PRO A 774 3.03 -19.72 -8.98
C PRO A 774 2.34 -20.76 -9.87
N ASN A 775 1.00 -20.72 -9.95
CA ASN A 775 0.16 -21.63 -10.72
C ASN A 775 -0.34 -21.00 -12.05
N HIS A 776 0.49 -20.16 -12.67
CA HIS A 776 0.23 -19.45 -13.93
C HIS A 776 -0.25 -20.33 -15.10
N GLU A 777 -0.03 -21.64 -15.04
CA GLU A 777 -0.52 -22.62 -16.01
C GLU A 777 -2.06 -22.75 -16.00
N TYR A 778 -2.73 -22.23 -14.97
CA TYR A 778 -4.18 -22.26 -14.81
C TYR A 778 -4.82 -20.91 -15.16
N ILE A 779 -5.79 -20.93 -16.07
CA ILE A 779 -6.55 -19.76 -16.48
C ILE A 779 -7.96 -20.18 -16.91
N SER A 780 -8.97 -19.33 -16.78
CA SER A 780 -10.32 -19.65 -17.25
C SER A 780 -10.42 -19.59 -18.77
N TYR A 781 -11.35 -20.37 -19.31
CA TYR A 781 -11.71 -20.31 -20.72
C TYR A 781 -12.19 -18.91 -21.12
N GLU A 782 -12.97 -18.25 -20.26
CA GLU A 782 -13.54 -16.92 -20.47
C GLU A 782 -12.46 -15.87 -20.64
N THR A 783 -11.42 -15.90 -19.80
CA THR A 783 -10.27 -14.98 -19.91
C THR A 783 -9.50 -15.19 -21.20
N VAL A 784 -9.18 -16.44 -21.55
CA VAL A 784 -8.46 -16.75 -22.81
C VAL A 784 -9.27 -16.32 -24.02
N LYS A 785 -10.58 -16.64 -24.03
CA LYS A 785 -11.50 -16.23 -25.09
C LYS A 785 -11.57 -14.71 -25.22
N LYS A 786 -11.70 -13.99 -24.10
CA LYS A 786 -11.76 -12.53 -24.11
C LYS A 786 -10.46 -11.93 -24.64
N LEU A 787 -9.31 -12.44 -24.20
CA LEU A 787 -8.00 -12.02 -24.70
C LEU A 787 -7.87 -12.25 -26.21
N ARG A 788 -8.26 -13.44 -26.68
CA ARG A 788 -8.27 -13.80 -28.11
C ARG A 788 -9.09 -12.81 -28.92
N ASP A 789 -10.29 -12.50 -28.44
CA ASP A 789 -11.21 -11.58 -29.11
C ASP A 789 -10.63 -10.15 -29.16
N LEU A 790 -10.00 -9.67 -28.09
CA LEU A 790 -9.31 -8.37 -28.08
C LEU A 790 -8.15 -8.35 -29.10
N ILE A 791 -7.32 -9.38 -29.13
CA ILE A 791 -6.20 -9.47 -30.10
C ILE A 791 -6.74 -9.45 -31.53
N LYS A 792 -7.75 -10.28 -31.85
CA LYS A 792 -8.34 -10.31 -33.20
C LYS A 792 -8.88 -8.95 -33.63
N ASN A 793 -9.35 -8.14 -32.68
CA ASN A 793 -9.89 -6.80 -32.92
C ASN A 793 -8.83 -5.68 -32.93
N GLY A 794 -7.54 -5.98 -32.78
CA GLY A 794 -6.46 -5.01 -32.95
C GLY A 794 -5.55 -4.80 -31.74
N ALA A 795 -5.80 -5.46 -30.60
CA ALA A 795 -4.97 -5.29 -29.42
C ALA A 795 -3.54 -5.80 -29.65
N LYS A 796 -2.57 -5.12 -29.01
CA LYS A 796 -1.18 -5.58 -28.89
C LYS A 796 -0.99 -6.19 -27.51
N VAL A 797 -0.55 -7.43 -27.46
CA VAL A 797 -0.43 -8.20 -26.22
C VAL A 797 0.94 -8.81 -26.12
N ILE A 798 1.63 -8.62 -24.99
CA ILE A 798 2.81 -9.37 -24.59
C ILE A 798 2.33 -10.56 -23.76
N VAL A 799 2.64 -11.77 -24.19
CA VAL A 799 2.33 -13.01 -23.46
C VAL A 799 3.61 -13.72 -23.06
N ALA A 800 3.66 -14.17 -21.80
CA ALA A 800 4.73 -14.99 -21.28
C ALA A 800 4.40 -16.48 -21.44
N ASP A 801 4.44 -17.24 -20.34
CA ASP A 801 4.21 -18.67 -20.31
C ASP A 801 2.84 -19.07 -20.85
N ARG A 802 2.78 -20.25 -21.49
CA ARG A 802 1.56 -20.80 -22.08
C ARG A 802 0.69 -21.44 -20.99
N PRO A 803 -0.60 -21.10 -20.88
CA PRO A 803 -1.51 -21.82 -19.98
C PRO A 803 -1.74 -23.25 -20.45
N LEU A 804 -1.87 -24.18 -19.51
CA LEU A 804 -2.03 -25.62 -19.77
C LEU A 804 -3.37 -26.16 -19.27
N TYR A 805 -3.98 -25.51 -18.28
CA TYR A 805 -5.13 -26.05 -17.56
C TYR A 805 -6.22 -24.98 -17.35
N GLN A 806 -7.45 -25.46 -17.22
CA GLN A 806 -8.59 -24.62 -16.87
C GLN A 806 -8.69 -24.44 -15.34
N SER A 807 -8.96 -23.21 -14.91
CA SER A 807 -9.26 -22.89 -13.51
C SER A 807 -10.66 -23.37 -13.10
N GLY A 808 -10.84 -23.75 -11.82
CA GLY A 808 -12.12 -24.19 -11.27
C GLY A 808 -12.50 -25.63 -11.62
N LEU A 809 -13.58 -26.12 -10.99
CA LEU A 809 -14.03 -27.51 -11.14
C LEU A 809 -14.94 -27.69 -12.37
N LYS A 810 -15.78 -26.70 -12.67
CA LYS A 810 -16.63 -26.70 -13.85
C LYS A 810 -15.83 -26.21 -15.04
N GLN A 811 -15.55 -27.12 -15.97
CA GLN A 811 -14.69 -26.85 -17.13
C GLN A 811 -15.44 -27.11 -18.43
N ILE A 812 -15.06 -26.42 -19.49
CA ILE A 812 -15.47 -26.75 -20.85
C ILE A 812 -14.61 -27.91 -21.39
N LYS A 813 -14.92 -28.42 -22.59
CA LYS A 813 -14.12 -29.48 -23.21
C LYS A 813 -12.67 -29.03 -23.39
N SER A 814 -11.71 -29.87 -23.01
CA SER A 814 -10.28 -29.52 -23.10
C SER A 814 -9.83 -29.22 -24.53
N SER A 815 -10.43 -29.85 -25.55
CA SER A 815 -10.15 -29.52 -26.96
C SER A 815 -10.49 -28.07 -27.28
N GLU A 816 -11.68 -27.60 -26.90
CA GLU A 816 -12.13 -26.23 -27.15
C GLU A 816 -11.25 -25.19 -26.42
N PHE A 817 -10.79 -25.50 -25.21
CA PHE A 817 -9.83 -24.66 -24.49
C PHE A 817 -8.46 -24.66 -25.17
N ASN A 818 -7.94 -25.84 -25.50
CA ASN A 818 -6.61 -26.00 -26.10
C ASN A 818 -6.53 -25.33 -27.48
N ASP A 819 -7.61 -25.39 -28.27
CA ASP A 819 -7.69 -24.72 -29.58
C ASP A 819 -7.54 -23.20 -29.43
N LEU A 820 -8.23 -22.58 -28.45
CA LEU A 820 -8.08 -21.15 -28.17
C LEU A 820 -6.68 -20.78 -27.67
N VAL A 821 -6.10 -21.61 -26.80
CA VAL A 821 -4.73 -21.39 -26.31
C VAL A 821 -3.72 -21.50 -27.47
N GLU A 822 -3.90 -22.46 -28.38
CA GLU A 822 -3.05 -22.63 -29.56
C GLU A 822 -3.12 -21.41 -30.49
N GLU A 823 -4.30 -20.79 -30.67
CA GLU A 823 -4.42 -19.56 -31.46
C GLU A 823 -3.49 -18.44 -30.95
N ILE A 824 -3.34 -18.26 -29.63
CA ILE A 824 -2.55 -17.17 -29.03
C ILE A 824 -1.08 -17.58 -28.77
N TRP A 825 -0.83 -18.72 -28.12
CA TRP A 825 0.52 -19.14 -27.71
C TRP A 825 1.22 -20.11 -28.66
N GLY A 826 0.46 -20.75 -29.55
CA GLY A 826 0.96 -21.73 -30.50
C GLY A 826 1.54 -21.15 -31.79
N GLY A 827 1.89 -22.02 -32.72
CA GLY A 827 2.44 -21.65 -34.04
C GLY A 827 3.81 -20.95 -33.99
N ASN A 828 4.26 -20.48 -35.16
CA ASN A 828 5.54 -19.80 -35.31
C ASN A 828 5.40 -18.29 -35.03
N PHE A 829 6.39 -17.73 -34.33
CA PHE A 829 6.55 -16.28 -34.17
C PHE A 829 7.66 -15.83 -35.13
N ASP A 830 7.37 -14.80 -35.92
CA ASP A 830 8.39 -14.07 -36.65
C ASP A 830 9.31 -13.33 -35.67
N SER A 831 10.51 -12.96 -36.11
CA SER A 831 11.42 -12.19 -35.28
C SER A 831 12.03 -11.00 -36.02
N PHE A 832 12.24 -9.91 -35.31
CA PHE A 832 12.99 -8.74 -35.76
C PHE A 832 13.85 -8.21 -34.60
N LYS A 833 14.72 -7.24 -34.86
CA LYS A 833 15.61 -6.68 -33.82
C LYS A 833 15.17 -5.29 -33.36
N ASN A 834 15.23 -5.04 -32.06
CA ASN A 834 15.17 -3.71 -31.43
C ASN A 834 16.37 -3.60 -30.48
N GLY A 835 17.18 -2.54 -30.61
CA GLY A 835 18.39 -2.40 -29.78
C GLY A 835 19.39 -3.56 -29.93
N GLY A 836 19.39 -4.25 -31.08
CA GLY A 836 20.20 -5.46 -31.33
C GLY A 836 19.64 -6.75 -30.71
N LYS A 837 18.54 -6.69 -29.93
CA LYS A 837 17.89 -7.81 -29.28
C LYS A 837 16.70 -8.34 -30.08
N PRO A 838 16.45 -9.66 -30.11
CA PRO A 838 15.31 -10.22 -30.84
C PRO A 838 14.00 -9.92 -30.13
N ILE A 839 12.99 -9.49 -30.89
CA ILE A 839 11.58 -9.45 -30.50
C ILE A 839 10.84 -10.48 -31.33
N TYR A 840 10.07 -11.33 -30.66
CA TYR A 840 9.23 -12.34 -31.31
C TYR A 840 7.79 -11.85 -31.38
N VAL A 841 7.20 -11.92 -32.57
CA VAL A 841 5.84 -11.44 -32.86
C VAL A 841 5.06 -12.42 -33.71
N LYS A 842 3.76 -12.52 -33.45
CA LYS A 842 2.80 -13.22 -34.28
C LYS A 842 1.60 -12.32 -34.53
N LYS A 843 1.10 -12.30 -35.76
CA LYS A 843 -0.14 -11.59 -36.11
C LYS A 843 -1.33 -12.51 -35.84
N LEU A 844 -2.39 -11.98 -35.23
CA LEU A 844 -3.64 -12.71 -34.99
C LEU A 844 -4.82 -11.76 -35.21
N GLY A 845 -5.57 -12.00 -36.28
CA GLY A 845 -6.56 -11.02 -36.77
C GLY A 845 -5.90 -9.68 -37.08
N SER A 846 -6.47 -8.59 -36.57
CA SER A 846 -5.93 -7.24 -36.74
C SER A 846 -4.89 -6.84 -35.69
N GLY A 847 -4.69 -7.64 -34.64
CA GLY A 847 -3.74 -7.37 -33.56
C GLY A 847 -2.45 -8.16 -33.65
N GLN A 848 -1.65 -8.07 -32.58
CA GLN A 848 -0.31 -8.66 -32.50
C GLN A 848 -0.07 -9.28 -31.13
N VAL A 849 0.57 -10.44 -31.13
CA VAL A 849 1.03 -11.15 -29.94
C VAL A 849 2.55 -11.11 -29.93
N PHE A 850 3.13 -10.62 -28.85
CA PHE A 850 4.57 -10.58 -28.60
C PHE A 850 4.92 -11.56 -27.49
N ARG A 851 6.09 -12.18 -27.56
CA ARG A 851 6.53 -13.14 -26.54
C ARG A 851 7.39 -12.46 -25.48
N ALA A 852 7.12 -12.74 -24.21
CA ALA A 852 8.03 -12.42 -23.11
C ALA A 852 9.09 -13.54 -22.92
N PRO A 853 10.31 -13.24 -22.41
CA PRO A 853 10.79 -11.91 -22.01
C PRO A 853 10.87 -10.94 -23.19
N PHE A 854 10.38 -9.71 -22.99
CA PHE A 854 10.49 -8.65 -24.00
C PHE A 854 11.86 -7.99 -23.87
N GLU A 855 12.76 -8.32 -24.80
CA GLU A 855 14.17 -7.91 -24.78
C GLU A 855 14.44 -6.56 -25.48
N GLY A 856 13.44 -5.98 -26.14
CA GLY A 856 13.58 -4.65 -26.77
C GLY A 856 13.81 -3.55 -25.74
N ASN A 857 14.65 -2.56 -26.09
CA ASN A 857 14.99 -1.46 -25.19
C ASN A 857 13.84 -0.45 -24.99
N ASP A 858 12.87 -0.47 -25.89
CA ASP A 858 11.66 0.36 -25.90
C ASP A 858 10.56 -0.31 -26.75
N PHE A 859 9.41 0.34 -26.87
CA PHE A 859 8.29 -0.11 -27.69
C PHE A 859 8.15 0.62 -29.04
N THR A 860 9.16 1.40 -29.47
CA THR A 860 9.08 2.24 -30.69
C THR A 860 8.86 1.39 -31.94
N SER A 861 9.59 0.28 -32.04
CA SER A 861 9.49 -0.68 -33.15
C SER A 861 8.12 -1.37 -33.26
N ILE A 862 7.27 -1.25 -32.23
CA ILE A 862 5.89 -1.76 -32.22
C ILE A 862 4.86 -0.62 -32.16
N GLY A 863 5.29 0.61 -32.47
CA GLY A 863 4.43 1.79 -32.62
C GLY A 863 4.05 2.47 -31.32
N LEU A 864 4.83 2.31 -30.24
CA LEU A 864 4.63 3.02 -28.97
C LEU A 864 5.91 3.75 -28.55
N GLU A 865 5.95 5.05 -28.84
CA GLU A 865 6.99 5.96 -28.34
C GLU A 865 6.84 6.20 -26.83
N LYS A 866 7.98 6.41 -26.14
CA LYS A 866 8.01 6.86 -24.75
C LYS A 866 7.16 8.11 -24.56
N ASP A 867 6.43 8.18 -23.46
CA ASP A 867 5.66 9.38 -23.14
C ASP A 867 6.61 10.54 -22.81
N LEU A 868 7.56 10.28 -21.91
CA LEU A 868 8.62 11.22 -21.55
C LEU A 868 9.99 10.54 -21.60
N ASN A 869 10.90 11.07 -22.43
CA ASN A 869 12.32 10.71 -22.34
C ASN A 869 13.06 11.74 -21.48
N ILE A 870 13.90 11.27 -20.56
CA ILE A 870 14.67 12.10 -19.63
C ILE A 870 16.13 11.65 -19.66
N GLU A 871 17.02 12.59 -19.96
CA GLU A 871 18.45 12.36 -20.10
C GLU A 871 19.23 13.36 -19.24
N GLU A 872 20.32 12.92 -18.63
CA GLU A 872 21.19 13.80 -17.82
C GLU A 872 22.40 14.25 -18.64
N ILE A 873 22.67 15.56 -18.63
CA ILE A 873 23.84 16.14 -19.29
C ILE A 873 25.03 16.01 -18.34
N SER A 874 25.94 15.08 -18.65
CA SER A 874 27.20 14.91 -17.92
C SER A 874 28.08 16.18 -18.02
N ALA A 875 28.66 16.61 -16.89
CA ALA A 875 29.69 17.65 -16.85
C ALA A 875 31.10 17.13 -17.22
N GLN A 876 31.27 15.81 -17.26
CA GLN A 876 32.49 15.16 -17.73
C GLN A 876 32.33 14.95 -19.23
N ASN A 877 33.34 15.34 -20.03
CA ASN A 877 33.44 15.26 -21.51
C ASN A 877 33.26 13.85 -22.13
N ASP A 878 32.58 12.93 -21.46
CA ASP A 878 32.14 11.67 -22.04
C ASP A 878 30.83 11.92 -22.79
N SER A 879 30.85 11.72 -24.10
CA SER A 879 29.73 11.91 -25.03
C SER A 879 28.59 10.90 -24.84
N SER A 880 28.54 10.21 -23.71
CA SER A 880 27.50 9.25 -23.36
C SER A 880 26.30 9.93 -22.68
N ILE A 881 25.35 10.40 -23.49
CA ILE A 881 24.02 10.76 -22.98
C ILE A 881 23.39 9.50 -22.37
N SER A 882 23.06 9.54 -21.07
CA SER A 882 22.48 8.41 -20.36
C SER A 882 21.11 8.74 -19.77
N HIS A 883 20.27 7.72 -19.66
CA HIS A 883 18.95 7.82 -19.02
C HIS A 883 19.09 8.39 -17.59
N ALA A 884 18.33 9.44 -17.30
CA ALA A 884 18.39 10.10 -16.00
C ALA A 884 17.73 9.24 -14.91
N LYS A 885 18.54 8.69 -14.01
CA LYS A 885 18.06 8.00 -12.79
C LYS A 885 17.49 8.99 -11.78
N ASN A 886 16.62 8.52 -10.89
CA ASN A 886 16.07 9.31 -9.77
C ASN A 886 15.36 10.62 -10.22
N VAL A 887 14.63 10.54 -11.32
CA VAL A 887 13.68 11.57 -11.76
C VAL A 887 12.35 10.88 -12.02
N THR A 888 11.30 11.33 -11.33
CA THR A 888 9.97 10.76 -11.45
C THR A 888 9.06 11.68 -12.27
N PHE A 889 8.04 11.10 -12.90
CA PHE A 889 7.01 11.88 -13.59
C PHE A 889 5.64 11.20 -13.58
N SER A 890 4.60 11.99 -13.79
CA SER A 890 3.27 11.54 -14.18
C SER A 890 2.72 12.44 -15.27
N HIS A 891 1.81 11.91 -16.09
CA HIS A 891 1.17 12.66 -17.16
C HIS A 891 -0.34 12.56 -17.05
N ARG A 892 -1.02 13.71 -17.15
CA ARG A 892 -2.47 13.81 -17.25
C ARG A 892 -2.86 14.60 -18.49
N SER A 893 -3.95 14.20 -19.14
CA SER A 893 -4.46 14.91 -20.31
C SER A 893 -5.98 14.98 -20.35
N ASP A 894 -6.46 16.04 -20.99
CA ASP A 894 -7.84 16.19 -21.46
C ASP A 894 -7.86 16.65 -22.91
N GLU A 895 -9.02 17.10 -23.41
CA GLU A 895 -9.16 17.55 -24.80
C GLU A 895 -8.29 18.76 -25.14
N ASN A 896 -7.94 19.59 -24.15
CA ASN A 896 -7.30 20.88 -24.38
C ASN A 896 -5.86 20.92 -23.85
N SER A 897 -5.53 20.12 -22.84
CA SER A 897 -4.30 20.25 -22.08
C SER A 897 -3.60 18.93 -21.81
N ASP A 898 -2.27 19.00 -21.78
CA ASP A 898 -1.38 17.93 -21.32
C ASP A 898 -0.53 18.49 -20.17
N ILE A 899 -0.50 17.78 -19.05
CA ILE A 899 0.12 18.22 -17.79
C ILE A 899 1.10 17.15 -17.34
N TYR A 900 2.39 17.47 -17.36
CA TYR A 900 3.46 16.63 -16.85
C TYR A 900 3.93 17.14 -15.50
N PHE A 901 3.80 16.33 -14.45
CA PHE A 901 4.48 16.56 -13.17
C PHE A 901 5.85 15.90 -13.22
N ILE A 902 6.90 16.60 -12.80
CA ILE A 902 8.28 16.10 -12.81
C ILE A 902 8.94 16.44 -11.47
N SER A 903 9.65 15.50 -10.87
CA SER A 903 10.39 15.74 -9.62
C SER A 903 11.79 15.11 -9.63
N ASN A 904 12.78 15.91 -9.26
CA ASN A 904 14.15 15.49 -8.99
C ASN A 904 14.19 14.82 -7.61
N GLN A 905 14.57 13.54 -7.56
CA GLN A 905 14.54 12.76 -6.31
C GLN A 905 15.86 12.77 -5.55
N VAL A 906 16.82 13.63 -5.92
CA VAL A 906 18.12 13.73 -5.25
C VAL A 906 18.46 15.14 -4.79
N ASN A 907 19.21 15.23 -3.70
CA ASN A 907 19.63 16.48 -3.07
C ASN A 907 20.84 17.13 -3.79
N LYS A 908 20.74 17.36 -5.11
CA LYS A 908 21.75 18.08 -5.91
C LYS A 908 21.11 18.78 -7.12
N TYR A 909 21.78 19.83 -7.61
CA TYR A 909 21.43 20.44 -8.90
C TYR A 909 21.70 19.48 -10.06
N ARG A 910 20.83 19.48 -11.07
CA ARG A 910 20.95 18.62 -12.26
C ARG A 910 20.58 19.36 -13.53
N ASN A 911 21.32 19.13 -14.61
CA ASN A 911 20.98 19.59 -15.95
C ASN A 911 20.36 18.43 -16.72
N LEU A 912 19.09 18.57 -17.10
CA LEU A 912 18.29 17.49 -17.67
C LEU A 912 17.71 17.91 -19.02
N ASN A 913 17.76 17.00 -19.99
CA ASN A 913 17.05 17.09 -21.25
C ASN A 913 15.75 16.30 -21.17
N PHE A 914 14.66 16.93 -21.59
CA PHE A 914 13.33 16.34 -21.63
C PHE A 914 12.84 16.29 -23.07
N SER A 915 12.21 15.19 -23.47
CA SER A 915 11.50 15.07 -24.73
C SER A 915 10.12 14.48 -24.49
N PHE A 916 9.09 15.28 -24.72
CA PHE A 916 7.68 14.98 -24.47
C PHE A 916 7.01 14.46 -25.74
N ARG A 917 6.11 13.48 -25.61
CA ARG A 917 5.29 12.95 -26.71
C ARG A 917 4.14 13.90 -27.07
N ILE A 918 4.44 15.19 -27.18
CA ILE A 918 3.54 16.29 -27.53
C ILE A 918 4.13 17.05 -28.71
N ASN A 919 3.31 17.35 -29.70
CA ASN A 919 3.61 18.26 -30.79
C ASN A 919 2.54 19.35 -30.87
N ASN A 920 2.87 20.46 -31.53
CA ASN A 920 1.97 21.57 -31.83
C ASN A 920 1.44 22.37 -30.64
N LYS A 921 1.95 22.17 -29.41
CA LYS A 921 1.59 23.00 -28.25
C LYS A 921 2.82 23.66 -27.63
N ILE A 922 2.64 24.88 -27.12
CA ILE A 922 3.72 25.62 -26.44
C ILE A 922 3.89 25.05 -25.02
N PRO A 923 5.10 24.62 -24.62
CA PRO A 923 5.37 24.24 -23.25
C PRO A 923 5.43 25.48 -22.34
N LYS A 924 4.70 25.43 -21.22
CA LYS A 924 4.82 26.37 -20.10
C LYS A 924 5.33 25.65 -18.87
N LEU A 925 6.13 26.34 -18.07
CA LEU A 925 6.66 25.83 -16.82
C LEU A 925 5.87 26.42 -15.65
N TYR A 926 5.41 25.58 -14.72
CA TYR A 926 4.73 26.02 -13.51
C TYR A 926 5.40 25.45 -12.25
N TYR A 927 5.72 26.33 -11.30
CA TYR A 927 6.32 25.97 -10.02
C TYR A 927 5.27 26.02 -8.91
N ALA A 928 4.80 24.85 -8.46
CA ALA A 928 3.81 24.76 -7.40
C ALA A 928 4.33 25.23 -6.02
N VAL A 929 5.65 25.41 -5.83
CA VAL A 929 6.21 25.96 -4.58
C VAL A 929 6.01 27.47 -4.51
N SER A 930 6.38 28.20 -5.58
CA SER A 930 6.28 29.67 -5.64
C SER A 930 4.98 30.19 -6.26
N ASN A 931 4.20 29.31 -6.90
CA ASN A 931 3.01 29.63 -7.69
C ASN A 931 3.31 30.49 -8.94
N ASP A 932 4.49 30.33 -9.53
CA ASP A 932 4.90 31.06 -10.73
C ASP A 932 4.70 30.24 -12.01
N THR A 933 4.23 30.90 -13.07
CA THR A 933 4.22 30.36 -14.43
C THR A 933 5.24 31.09 -15.29
N ILE A 934 6.15 30.34 -15.92
CA ILE A 934 7.22 30.85 -16.77
C ILE A 934 7.00 30.40 -18.21
N VAL A 935 7.10 31.35 -19.14
CA VAL A 935 7.21 31.06 -20.58
C VAL A 935 8.65 30.64 -20.87
N LEU A 936 8.83 29.44 -21.41
CA LEU A 936 10.14 28.91 -21.73
C LEU A 936 10.81 29.71 -22.85
N LYS A 937 12.12 29.96 -22.69
CA LYS A 937 12.94 30.71 -23.66
C LYS A 937 13.59 29.79 -24.69
N ASN A 938 13.63 28.48 -24.45
CA ASN A 938 14.25 27.51 -25.34
C ASN A 938 13.49 26.17 -25.37
N TRP A 939 12.97 25.82 -26.53
CA TRP A 939 12.38 24.51 -26.80
C TRP A 939 12.34 24.29 -28.31
N ILE A 940 12.26 23.03 -28.73
CA ILE A 940 12.19 22.64 -30.13
C ILE A 940 11.22 21.48 -30.32
N ILE A 941 10.39 21.55 -31.36
CA ILE A 941 9.64 20.42 -31.88
C ILE A 941 10.52 19.73 -32.92
N LYS A 942 10.93 18.50 -32.63
CA LYS A 942 11.72 17.65 -33.53
C LYS A 942 11.18 16.23 -33.47
N ASP A 943 11.08 15.59 -34.63
CA ASP A 943 10.62 14.20 -34.77
C ASP A 943 9.26 13.95 -34.11
N GLY A 944 8.34 14.93 -34.19
CA GLY A 944 7.00 14.85 -33.62
C GLY A 944 6.93 14.98 -32.09
N ARG A 945 8.03 15.38 -31.44
CA ARG A 945 8.16 15.54 -29.98
C ARG A 945 8.61 16.96 -29.63
N THR A 946 8.23 17.44 -28.46
CA THR A 946 8.73 18.71 -27.91
C THR A 946 9.90 18.43 -26.98
N ALA A 947 11.06 19.01 -27.26
CA ALA A 947 12.28 18.87 -26.46
C ALA A 947 12.69 20.19 -25.82
N LEU A 948 13.18 20.12 -24.59
CA LEU A 948 13.67 21.26 -23.81
C LEU A 948 14.68 20.82 -22.75
N SER A 949 15.53 21.74 -22.29
CA SER A 949 16.47 21.48 -21.20
C SER A 949 16.11 22.32 -19.96
N LEU A 950 16.24 21.75 -18.77
CA LEU A 950 16.08 22.47 -17.49
C LEU A 950 17.27 22.22 -16.57
N ARG A 951 17.54 23.19 -15.70
CA ARG A 951 18.43 23.03 -14.55
C ARG A 951 17.57 22.92 -13.30
N MET A 952 17.40 21.70 -12.78
CA MET A 952 16.60 21.43 -11.60
C MET A 952 17.41 21.57 -10.32
N ALA A 953 16.85 22.22 -9.30
CA ALA A 953 17.42 22.34 -7.97
C ALA A 953 17.29 21.03 -7.17
N PRO A 954 18.02 20.88 -6.04
CA PRO A 954 17.86 19.74 -5.14
C PRO A 954 16.40 19.50 -4.76
N ASN A 955 15.89 18.28 -4.90
CA ASN A 955 14.52 17.88 -4.55
C ASN A 955 13.39 18.69 -5.23
N GLU A 956 13.70 19.46 -6.28
CA GLU A 956 12.73 20.33 -6.95
C GLU A 956 11.69 19.52 -7.73
N SER A 957 10.45 20.02 -7.73
CA SER A 957 9.38 19.51 -8.57
C SER A 957 8.69 20.65 -9.30
N LEU A 958 8.22 20.37 -10.51
CA LEU A 958 7.61 21.35 -11.39
C LEU A 958 6.56 20.69 -12.29
N PHE A 959 5.79 21.51 -12.97
CA PHE A 959 4.86 21.09 -14.00
C PHE A 959 5.27 21.65 -15.36
N ILE A 960 5.19 20.83 -16.41
CA ILE A 960 5.20 21.28 -17.80
C ILE A 960 3.79 21.14 -18.35
N ILE A 961 3.21 22.26 -18.76
CA ILE A 961 1.81 22.37 -19.22
C ILE A 961 1.80 22.73 -20.69
N PHE A 962 1.03 21.97 -21.47
CA PHE A 962 0.78 22.18 -22.89
C PHE A 962 -0.71 22.43 -23.10
N ASP A 963 -1.13 23.70 -23.08
CA ASP A 963 -2.54 24.12 -23.13
C ASP A 963 -2.86 25.07 -24.29
N LYS A 964 -1.87 25.38 -25.13
CA LYS A 964 -1.97 26.36 -26.20
C LYS A 964 -1.32 25.85 -27.48
N GLU A 965 -2.11 25.73 -28.54
CA GLU A 965 -1.67 25.39 -29.89
C GLU A 965 -0.68 26.41 -30.46
N THR A 966 0.25 25.95 -31.30
CA THR A 966 1.25 26.76 -31.98
C THR A 966 1.70 26.14 -33.30
N ASN A 967 2.05 27.01 -34.25
CA ASN A 967 2.76 26.65 -35.48
C ASN A 967 4.27 26.90 -35.36
N GLU A 968 4.74 27.49 -34.26
CA GLU A 968 6.18 27.64 -34.00
C GLU A 968 6.78 26.25 -33.77
N THR A 969 7.86 25.94 -34.48
CA THR A 969 8.56 24.66 -34.32
C THR A 969 9.76 24.76 -33.39
N GLN A 970 10.22 25.96 -33.03
CA GLN A 970 11.28 26.17 -32.06
C GLN A 970 11.26 27.60 -31.52
N VAL A 971 11.78 27.78 -30.31
CA VAL A 971 12.14 29.06 -29.73
C VAL A 971 13.56 28.94 -29.19
N THR A 972 14.43 29.92 -29.50
CA THR A 972 15.83 29.93 -29.04
C THR A 972 16.23 31.34 -28.59
N LYS A 973 15.68 31.79 -27.46
CA LYS A 973 15.86 33.15 -26.91
C LYS A 973 16.74 33.21 -25.65
N GLY A 974 17.30 32.08 -25.21
CA GLY A 974 18.18 32.00 -24.03
C GLY A 974 18.10 30.65 -23.33
N ASN A 975 18.53 30.56 -22.08
CA ASN A 975 18.34 29.35 -21.26
C ASN A 975 16.96 29.34 -20.58
N ASN A 976 16.48 28.15 -20.23
CA ASN A 976 15.24 27.96 -19.46
C ASN A 976 15.41 28.12 -17.95
N TRP A 977 16.60 28.51 -17.50
CA TRP A 977 16.90 28.83 -16.11
C TRP A 977 17.54 30.20 -16.04
N SER A 978 17.35 30.86 -14.90
CA SER A 978 18.00 32.13 -14.61
C SER A 978 19.40 31.91 -14.04
N SER A 979 20.33 32.82 -14.37
CA SER A 979 21.65 32.92 -13.75
C SER A 979 21.66 34.06 -12.75
N PHE A 980 22.44 33.92 -11.69
CA PHE A 980 22.44 34.84 -10.57
C PHE A 980 23.86 35.24 -10.21
N LYS A 981 24.10 36.54 -10.07
CA LYS A 981 25.38 37.09 -9.63
C LYS A 981 25.22 37.72 -8.26
N THR A 982 26.02 37.27 -7.30
CA THR A 982 26.12 37.91 -5.99
C THR A 982 26.66 39.32 -6.14
N ILE A 983 25.91 40.31 -5.64
CA ILE A 983 26.28 41.73 -5.64
C ILE A 983 26.58 42.25 -4.24
N GLN A 984 26.10 41.56 -3.20
CA GLN A 984 26.39 41.94 -1.81
C GLN A 984 26.25 40.73 -0.87
N ASP A 985 27.19 40.57 0.05
CA ASP A 985 27.12 39.60 1.15
C ASP A 985 26.66 40.31 2.43
N ILE A 986 25.58 39.82 3.04
CA ILE A 986 25.02 40.35 4.27
C ILE A 986 25.08 39.36 5.44
N SER A 987 25.95 38.35 5.39
CA SER A 987 26.01 37.23 6.36
C SER A 987 26.52 37.62 7.76
N LYS A 988 27.18 38.77 7.93
CA LYS A 988 27.81 39.15 9.21
C LYS A 988 26.91 40.04 10.07
N SER A 989 27.11 40.03 11.39
CA SER A 989 26.49 40.99 12.33
C SER A 989 24.96 40.97 12.34
N TRP A 990 24.38 39.80 12.62
CA TRP A 990 22.94 39.64 12.81
C TRP A 990 22.57 39.65 14.29
N GLN A 991 21.35 40.07 14.61
CA GLN A 991 20.75 39.86 15.92
C GLN A 991 19.64 38.83 15.80
N ALA A 992 19.59 37.84 16.68
CA ALA A 992 18.52 36.84 16.72
C ALA A 992 17.78 36.91 18.07
N LYS A 993 16.45 37.07 18.01
CA LYS A 993 15.58 36.98 19.18
C LYS A 993 14.93 35.60 19.21
N PHE A 994 15.08 34.91 20.33
CA PHE A 994 14.45 33.62 20.61
C PHE A 994 13.23 33.82 21.52
N ASP A 995 12.36 32.83 21.61
CA ASP A 995 11.18 32.85 22.46
C ASP A 995 11.48 32.19 23.84
N PRO A 996 11.41 32.93 24.95
CA PRO A 996 11.61 32.37 26.29
C PRO A 996 10.58 31.29 26.67
N THR A 997 9.38 31.31 26.08
CA THR A 997 8.37 30.27 26.31
C THR A 997 8.77 28.90 25.73
N TYR A 998 9.72 28.89 24.78
CA TYR A 998 10.36 27.71 24.21
C TYR A 998 11.79 27.48 24.77
N ALA A 999 12.07 28.03 25.96
CA ALA A 999 13.39 28.01 26.62
C ALA A 999 14.52 28.66 25.80
N GLY A 1000 14.20 29.71 25.04
CA GLY A 1000 15.19 30.59 24.42
C GLY A 1000 15.69 31.70 25.37
N PRO A 1001 16.81 32.37 25.04
CA PRO A 1001 17.28 33.55 25.77
C PRO A 1001 16.25 34.69 25.79
N SER A 1002 16.13 35.40 26.92
CA SER A 1002 15.24 36.56 27.05
C SER A 1002 15.75 37.83 26.36
N LYS A 1003 17.06 37.91 26.09
CA LYS A 1003 17.70 39.01 25.36
C LYS A 1003 18.10 38.52 23.96
N PRO A 1004 18.07 39.40 22.94
CA PRO A 1004 18.62 39.08 21.63
C PRO A 1004 20.08 38.62 21.70
N VAL A 1005 20.44 37.63 20.88
CA VAL A 1005 21.78 37.07 20.76
C VAL A 1005 22.43 37.58 19.47
N GLY A 1006 23.63 38.14 19.60
CA GLY A 1006 24.40 38.63 18.46
C GLY A 1006 25.18 37.52 17.77
N PHE A 1007 25.04 37.44 16.44
CA PHE A 1007 25.79 36.55 15.56
C PHE A 1007 26.75 37.36 14.70
N ALA A 1008 28.02 37.42 15.12
CA ALA A 1008 29.07 38.06 14.32
C ALA A 1008 29.21 37.39 12.95
N ASN A 1009 29.16 36.05 12.94
CA ASN A 1009 28.94 35.21 11.77
C ASN A 1009 27.73 34.32 12.05
N LEU A 1010 26.94 34.04 11.01
CA LEU A 1010 25.89 33.03 11.06
C LEU A 1010 26.51 31.65 11.35
N THR A 1011 25.94 30.94 12.31
CA THR A 1011 26.45 29.65 12.80
C THR A 1011 25.29 28.77 13.23
N ASP A 1012 25.52 27.45 13.23
CA ASP A 1012 24.58 26.45 13.73
C ASP A 1012 24.35 26.66 15.23
N TRP A 1013 23.08 26.80 15.64
CA TRP A 1013 22.71 26.98 17.05
C TRP A 1013 23.29 25.88 17.94
N THR A 1014 23.39 24.65 17.43
CA THR A 1014 23.88 23.48 18.18
C THR A 1014 25.34 23.61 18.63
N GLN A 1015 26.11 24.52 18.04
CA GLN A 1015 27.49 24.82 18.40
C GLN A 1015 27.62 25.97 19.40
N ASN A 1016 26.52 26.64 19.76
CA ASN A 1016 26.53 27.74 20.71
C ASN A 1016 26.86 27.23 22.13
N ALA A 1017 27.63 28.04 22.88
CA ALA A 1017 27.98 27.72 24.27
C ALA A 1017 26.79 27.91 25.23
N ASP A 1018 25.88 28.82 24.93
CA ASP A 1018 24.65 29.02 25.70
C ASP A 1018 23.67 27.87 25.43
N SER A 1019 23.36 27.11 26.48
CA SER A 1019 22.42 25.99 26.44
C SER A 1019 21.01 26.39 25.98
N LEU A 1020 20.58 27.63 26.19
CA LEU A 1020 19.28 28.14 25.75
C LEU A 1020 19.23 28.34 24.23
N VAL A 1021 20.37 28.54 23.58
CA VAL A 1021 20.48 28.57 22.10
C VAL A 1021 20.76 27.17 21.58
N LYS A 1022 21.71 26.46 22.19
CA LYS A 1022 22.17 25.12 21.77
C LYS A 1022 21.07 24.09 21.61
N TYR A 1023 20.14 24.07 22.57
CA TYR A 1023 19.03 23.13 22.62
C TYR A 1023 17.70 23.77 22.20
N TYR A 1024 17.72 24.93 21.56
CA TYR A 1024 16.48 25.61 21.17
C TYR A 1024 15.71 24.82 20.11
N SER A 1025 14.39 24.72 20.29
CA SER A 1025 13.45 24.28 19.27
C SER A 1025 12.29 25.25 19.20
N GLY A 1026 12.07 25.83 18.02
CA GLY A 1026 11.07 26.88 17.81
C GLY A 1026 11.54 27.87 16.76
N THR A 1027 10.93 29.05 16.74
CA THR A 1027 11.26 30.13 15.81
C THR A 1027 12.24 31.10 16.45
N ALA A 1028 13.32 31.45 15.74
CA ALA A 1028 14.18 32.57 16.08
C ALA A 1028 14.04 33.66 15.01
N VAL A 1029 13.87 34.90 15.46
CA VAL A 1029 13.67 36.08 14.61
C VAL A 1029 15.01 36.78 14.43
N TYR A 1030 15.61 36.65 13.25
CA TYR A 1030 16.82 37.35 12.85
C TYR A 1030 16.46 38.74 12.32
N THR A 1031 17.14 39.79 12.79
CA THR A 1031 16.95 41.17 12.32
C THR A 1031 18.28 41.80 11.96
N LYS A 1032 18.30 42.56 10.86
CA LYS A 1032 19.47 43.33 10.44
C LYS A 1032 19.07 44.58 9.68
N ASP A 1033 19.76 45.67 9.96
CA ASP A 1033 19.83 46.83 9.08
C ASP A 1033 21.06 46.68 8.16
N PHE A 1034 20.90 46.94 6.87
CA PHE A 1034 22.01 46.94 5.91
C PHE A 1034 21.88 48.07 4.89
N ILE A 1035 23.01 48.51 4.36
CA ILE A 1035 23.07 49.48 3.27
C ILE A 1035 23.14 48.73 1.94
N PHE A 1036 22.12 48.86 1.10
CA PHE A 1036 22.13 48.31 -0.24
C PHE A 1036 22.77 49.32 -1.21
N ASN A 1037 23.90 48.92 -1.80
CA ASN A 1037 24.68 49.74 -2.73
C ASN A 1037 24.44 49.38 -4.21
N GLY A 1038 23.63 48.35 -4.47
CA GLY A 1038 23.30 47.93 -5.83
C GLY A 1038 22.27 48.84 -6.52
N ASN A 1039 22.00 48.55 -7.79
CA ASN A 1039 20.92 49.19 -8.52
C ASN A 1039 19.58 48.49 -8.17
N PRO A 1040 18.61 49.18 -7.53
CA PRO A 1040 17.32 48.58 -7.19
C PRO A 1040 16.40 48.37 -8.40
N ASP A 1041 16.70 48.97 -9.56
CA ASP A 1041 15.85 48.88 -10.76
C ASP A 1041 15.98 47.53 -11.51
N GLY A 1042 16.92 46.68 -11.09
CA GLY A 1042 17.07 45.32 -11.60
C GLY A 1042 16.17 44.31 -10.87
N LYS A 1043 16.15 43.06 -11.36
CA LYS A 1043 15.57 41.95 -10.60
C LYS A 1043 16.55 41.51 -9.51
N ILE A 1044 16.27 41.91 -8.28
CA ILE A 1044 17.07 41.65 -7.10
C ILE A 1044 16.50 40.47 -6.33
N TRP A 1045 17.38 39.59 -5.89
CA TRP A 1045 17.05 38.38 -5.18
C TRP A 1045 17.82 38.29 -3.86
N ILE A 1046 17.25 37.61 -2.88
CA ILE A 1046 17.98 37.15 -1.69
C ILE A 1046 18.14 35.64 -1.75
N ASP A 1047 19.34 35.16 -1.47
CA ASP A 1047 19.66 33.75 -1.25
C ASP A 1047 20.05 33.57 0.21
N LEU A 1048 19.33 32.70 0.92
CA LEU A 1048 19.60 32.43 2.34
C LEU A 1048 20.73 31.42 2.56
N GLY A 1049 21.20 30.75 1.50
CA GLY A 1049 22.15 29.65 1.62
C GLY A 1049 21.57 28.50 2.43
N ALA A 1050 22.34 27.99 3.38
CA ALA A 1050 21.89 26.94 4.28
C ALA A 1050 21.13 27.51 5.48
N PHE A 1051 20.01 26.88 5.82
CA PHE A 1051 19.30 27.08 7.08
C PHE A 1051 18.61 25.77 7.47
N SER A 1052 18.22 25.66 8.74
CA SER A 1052 17.42 24.52 9.20
C SER A 1052 16.25 25.02 10.05
N SER A 1053 14.99 24.76 9.68
CA SER A 1053 14.51 23.94 8.54
C SER A 1053 13.51 24.66 7.64
N ILE A 1054 12.90 25.75 8.10
CA ILE A 1054 11.99 26.61 7.33
C ILE A 1054 12.24 28.08 7.70
N ALA A 1055 12.16 28.99 6.72
CA ALA A 1055 12.46 30.40 6.90
C ALA A 1055 11.41 31.31 6.25
N GLU A 1056 10.87 32.29 6.98
CA GLU A 1056 10.03 33.37 6.43
C GLU A 1056 10.87 34.65 6.29
N VAL A 1057 10.74 35.36 5.17
CA VAL A 1057 11.55 36.55 4.86
C VAL A 1057 10.68 37.78 4.70
N GLU A 1058 11.03 38.84 5.43
CA GLU A 1058 10.44 40.15 5.33
C GLU A 1058 11.52 41.21 5.09
N ILE A 1059 11.28 42.13 4.15
CA ILE A 1059 12.17 43.26 3.87
C ILE A 1059 11.35 44.54 3.89
N ASN A 1060 11.79 45.53 4.68
CA ASN A 1060 11.14 46.83 4.83
C ASN A 1060 9.62 46.74 5.10
N GLY A 1061 9.18 45.76 5.91
CA GLY A 1061 7.75 45.56 6.24
C GLY A 1061 6.96 44.72 5.24
N ILE A 1062 7.58 44.22 4.17
CA ILE A 1062 6.93 43.42 3.13
C ILE A 1062 7.37 41.96 3.26
N ASN A 1063 6.41 41.05 3.48
CA ASN A 1063 6.64 39.61 3.54
C ASN A 1063 6.73 39.02 2.12
N PHE A 1064 7.82 38.32 1.82
CA PHE A 1064 8.11 37.71 0.51
C PHE A 1064 7.80 36.21 0.44
N GLY A 1065 7.35 35.62 1.55
CA GLY A 1065 6.95 34.23 1.64
C GLY A 1065 7.91 33.37 2.46
N THR A 1066 7.71 32.06 2.35
CA THR A 1066 8.34 31.04 3.18
C THR A 1066 9.20 30.10 2.33
N LEU A 1067 10.48 30.01 2.66
CA LEU A 1067 11.43 29.06 2.08
C LEU A 1067 11.49 27.81 2.95
N TRP A 1068 11.12 26.66 2.38
CA TRP A 1068 11.11 25.36 3.07
C TRP A 1068 11.72 24.24 2.24
N THR A 1069 12.04 24.50 0.97
CA THR A 1069 12.71 23.58 0.05
C THR A 1069 13.58 24.38 -0.91
N ALA A 1070 14.58 23.75 -1.51
CA ALA A 1070 15.42 24.39 -2.51
C ALA A 1070 14.61 24.74 -3.78
N PRO A 1071 15.01 25.79 -4.52
CA PRO A 1071 16.09 26.75 -4.20
C PRO A 1071 15.69 27.72 -3.08
N HIS A 1072 16.64 28.07 -2.21
CA HIS A 1072 16.43 28.94 -1.04
C HIS A 1072 16.50 30.45 -1.39
N ARG A 1073 15.77 30.84 -2.44
CA ARG A 1073 15.83 32.18 -3.04
C ARG A 1073 14.46 32.84 -3.19
N LEU A 1074 14.39 34.15 -2.95
CA LEU A 1074 13.18 34.98 -3.14
C LEU A 1074 13.52 36.25 -3.91
N GLU A 1075 12.61 36.69 -4.78
CA GLU A 1075 12.68 37.94 -5.53
C GLU A 1075 12.23 39.09 -4.63
N ILE A 1076 13.05 40.13 -4.45
CA ILE A 1076 12.86 41.18 -3.44
C ILE A 1076 12.84 42.61 -3.99
N SER A 1077 12.79 42.79 -5.31
CA SER A 1077 12.88 44.10 -5.96
C SER A 1077 11.75 45.03 -5.55
N LYS A 1078 10.59 44.49 -5.16
CA LYS A 1078 9.43 45.28 -4.71
C LYS A 1078 9.66 46.03 -3.39
N ALA A 1079 10.63 45.62 -2.57
CA ALA A 1079 10.88 46.23 -1.27
C ALA A 1079 12.29 46.80 -1.12
N ILE A 1080 13.28 46.25 -1.82
CA ILE A 1080 14.67 46.72 -1.71
C ILE A 1080 14.78 48.15 -2.23
N LYS A 1081 15.50 49.01 -1.49
CA LYS A 1081 15.78 50.39 -1.90
C LYS A 1081 17.26 50.69 -1.79
N LYS A 1082 17.77 51.63 -2.59
CA LYS A 1082 19.13 52.12 -2.43
C LYS A 1082 19.30 52.74 -1.04
N GLY A 1083 20.43 52.49 -0.37
CA GLY A 1083 20.65 52.97 0.99
C GLY A 1083 20.13 52.00 2.06
N LYS A 1084 19.57 52.53 3.16
CA LYS A 1084 19.21 51.73 4.33
C LYS A 1084 17.99 50.82 4.07
N ASN A 1085 18.13 49.54 4.40
CA ASN A 1085 17.07 48.54 4.39
C ASN A 1085 17.05 47.79 5.72
N GLN A 1086 15.87 47.36 6.14
CA GLN A 1086 15.68 46.43 7.25
C GLN A 1086 15.24 45.08 6.69
N ILE A 1087 15.83 44.01 7.20
CA ILE A 1087 15.45 42.64 6.91
C ILE A 1087 15.15 41.88 8.20
N ILE A 1088 14.08 41.08 8.15
CA ILE A 1088 13.68 40.14 9.19
C ILE A 1088 13.61 38.75 8.56
N ILE A 1089 14.22 37.76 9.21
CA ILE A 1089 14.15 36.35 8.80
C ILE A 1089 13.72 35.52 10.02
N GLU A 1090 12.54 34.92 9.96
CA GLU A 1090 12.07 33.99 10.99
C GLU A 1090 12.51 32.58 10.62
N VAL A 1091 13.47 31.99 11.33
CA VAL A 1091 13.94 30.61 11.08
C VAL A 1091 13.40 29.68 12.15
N THR A 1092 12.78 28.58 11.72
CA THR A 1092 12.17 27.58 12.60
C THR A 1092 12.76 26.20 12.34
N ASN A 1093 13.25 25.53 13.38
CA ASN A 1093 13.75 24.15 13.33
C ASN A 1093 12.70 23.16 13.85
N THR A 1094 13.11 21.94 14.24
CA THR A 1094 12.25 20.86 14.74
C THR A 1094 12.37 20.66 16.26
N TRP A 1095 11.50 19.85 16.86
CA TRP A 1095 11.48 19.57 18.31
C TRP A 1095 12.63 18.72 18.84
N ALA A 1096 13.38 18.02 17.98
CA ALA A 1096 14.43 17.09 18.39
C ALA A 1096 15.43 17.70 19.40
N ASN A 1097 15.93 18.90 19.13
CA ASN A 1097 16.99 19.50 19.96
C ASN A 1097 16.51 19.84 21.37
N ARG A 1098 15.31 20.40 21.52
CA ARG A 1098 14.75 20.74 22.83
C ARG A 1098 14.38 19.51 23.63
N LEU A 1099 13.84 18.48 22.99
CA LEU A 1099 13.57 17.19 23.64
C LEU A 1099 14.87 16.51 24.11
N ILE A 1100 15.94 16.54 23.30
CA ILE A 1100 17.27 16.06 23.71
C ILE A 1100 17.81 16.89 24.88
N GLY A 1101 17.67 18.21 24.84
CA GLY A 1101 18.10 19.10 25.93
C GLY A 1101 17.35 18.83 27.24
N ASP A 1102 16.03 18.71 27.18
CA ASP A 1102 15.14 18.48 28.34
C ASP A 1102 15.33 17.11 28.96
N SER A 1103 15.68 16.09 28.16
CA SER A 1103 15.97 14.75 28.68
C SER A 1103 17.10 14.73 29.72
N LYS A 1104 18.01 15.71 29.65
CA LYS A 1104 19.12 15.90 30.59
C LYS A 1104 18.72 16.59 31.89
N LEU A 1105 17.48 17.09 31.97
CA LEU A 1105 16.94 17.79 33.13
C LEU A 1105 16.02 16.87 33.95
N PRO A 1106 15.92 17.09 35.28
CA PRO A 1106 14.85 16.55 36.10
C PRO A 1106 13.48 16.87 35.50
N GLU A 1107 12.51 15.96 35.62
CA GLU A 1107 11.19 16.08 34.97
C GLU A 1107 10.47 17.40 35.29
N ASN A 1108 10.55 17.87 36.53
CA ASN A 1108 9.96 19.15 36.96
C ASN A 1108 10.64 20.40 36.39
N LYS A 1109 11.78 20.27 35.71
CA LYS A 1109 12.51 21.34 35.02
C LYS A 1109 12.39 21.27 33.50
N ARG A 1110 11.72 20.25 32.96
CA ARG A 1110 11.49 20.12 31.52
C ARG A 1110 10.40 21.08 31.07
N ILE A 1111 10.60 21.70 29.91
CA ILE A 1111 9.57 22.56 29.30
C ILE A 1111 8.68 21.75 28.37
N THR A 1112 9.24 20.73 27.73
CA THR A 1112 8.53 19.82 26.85
C THR A 1112 7.75 18.78 27.65
N LYS A 1113 6.52 18.51 27.22
CA LYS A 1113 5.62 17.50 27.77
C LYS A 1113 4.96 16.76 26.61
N THR A 1114 5.29 15.48 26.44
CA THR A 1114 4.73 14.63 25.39
C THR A 1114 4.51 13.20 25.89
N THR A 1115 3.52 12.52 25.31
CA THR A 1115 3.27 11.09 25.54
C THR A 1115 4.11 10.18 24.64
N ALA A 1116 4.81 10.74 23.64
CA ALA A 1116 5.69 9.95 22.80
C ALA A 1116 6.79 9.27 23.65
N PRO A 1117 7.04 7.96 23.48
CA PRO A 1117 8.15 7.30 24.14
C PRO A 1117 9.46 8.00 23.84
N PHE A 1118 10.27 8.27 24.87
CA PHE A 1118 11.55 8.94 24.68
C PHE A 1118 12.55 7.99 23.98
N ARG A 1119 12.96 8.34 22.75
CA ARG A 1119 13.86 7.55 21.89
C ARG A 1119 15.07 8.34 21.37
N LEU A 1120 15.30 9.53 21.91
CA LEU A 1120 16.34 10.46 21.45
C LEU A 1120 17.63 10.40 22.30
N GLU A 1121 17.68 9.53 23.31
CA GLU A 1121 18.87 9.37 24.13
C GLU A 1121 20.09 8.98 23.27
N GLY A 1122 21.20 9.69 23.45
CA GLY A 1122 22.43 9.47 22.68
C GLY A 1122 22.40 9.93 21.22
N LYS A 1123 21.26 10.44 20.71
CA LYS A 1123 21.19 10.98 19.34
C LYS A 1123 21.90 12.33 19.23
N PRO A 1124 22.53 12.64 18.08
CA PRO A 1124 23.11 13.95 17.83
C PRO A 1124 22.02 15.03 17.73
N LEU A 1125 22.39 16.27 18.02
CA LEU A 1125 21.52 17.41 17.74
C LEU A 1125 21.35 17.57 16.22
N SER A 1126 20.14 17.93 15.80
CA SER A 1126 19.84 18.29 14.41
C SER A 1126 20.37 19.70 14.12
N PRO A 1127 20.95 19.96 12.94
CA PRO A 1127 21.36 21.31 12.56
C PRO A 1127 20.22 22.31 12.74
N ALA A 1128 20.51 23.52 13.21
CA ALA A 1128 19.47 24.51 13.52
C ALA A 1128 19.93 25.95 13.25
N GLY A 1129 19.01 26.76 12.73
CA GLY A 1129 19.21 28.20 12.53
C GLY A 1129 19.57 28.63 11.12
N LEU A 1130 19.83 29.93 10.98
CA LEU A 1130 20.31 30.54 9.74
C LEU A 1130 21.82 30.34 9.66
N LEU A 1131 22.27 29.51 8.72
CA LEU A 1131 23.69 29.12 8.58
C LEU A 1131 24.39 29.95 7.50
N GLY A 1132 23.65 30.38 6.48
CA GLY A 1132 24.15 31.22 5.40
C GLY A 1132 24.98 30.46 4.35
N PRO A 1133 25.78 31.18 3.54
CA PRO A 1133 25.84 32.64 3.51
C PRO A 1133 24.51 33.26 3.04
N VAL A 1134 24.17 34.44 3.55
CA VAL A 1134 23.02 35.24 3.10
C VAL A 1134 23.52 36.31 2.16
N VAL A 1135 23.11 36.23 0.90
CA VAL A 1135 23.61 37.11 -0.15
C VAL A 1135 22.48 37.76 -0.95
N ILE A 1136 22.72 38.99 -1.39
CA ILE A 1136 21.88 39.69 -2.36
C ILE A 1136 22.46 39.45 -3.75
N GLN A 1137 21.60 39.03 -4.66
CA GLN A 1137 21.94 38.68 -6.02
C GLN A 1137 21.17 39.54 -7.01
N VAL A 1138 21.74 39.73 -8.20
CA VAL A 1138 21.03 40.23 -9.38
C VAL A 1138 20.83 39.07 -10.35
N GLU A 1139 19.62 38.98 -10.93
CA GLU A 1139 19.35 38.06 -12.03
C GLU A 1139 20.05 38.57 -13.30
N GLU A 1140 20.92 37.75 -13.89
CA GLU A 1140 21.60 38.08 -15.15
C GLU A 1140 20.61 37.99 -16.33
N LYS A 1141 20.72 38.93 -17.27
CA LYS A 1141 19.79 39.07 -18.40
C LYS A 1141 19.91 37.96 -19.44
#